data_AF-A0A422N7J4-F1
#
_entry.id   AF-A0A422N7J4-F1
#
_cell.length_a   1.000
_cell.length_b   1.000
_cell.length_c   1.000
_cell.angle_alpha   90.00
_cell.angle_beta   90.00
_cell.angle_gamma   90.00
#
_symmetry.space_group_name_H-M   'P 1'
#
loop_
_entity.id
_entity.type
_entity.pdbx_description
1 polymer ?
#
loop_
_entity_poly.entity_id
_entity_poly.type
_entity_poly.pdbx_seq_one_letter_code
_entity_poly.pdbx_strand_id
1 'polypeptide(L)'
;MDVAQVKAILNARHPDIVRVFQDNVPEVGLRQLDDCVLEYLLKMLEGQMNPASYLPEETIRRTLKLYLAEFAVCSSEDALNMAVGAICREMEASGLAQKPKEDVSRLVNAVSIGRQYEENLKKATMINKVGKVAIINTNADWTWETKRNAAKETRRKRREEEKKSIMAEEYEEFLRKRGIASTTTIVKLHHKNEGGSHSCDIRCENIHIHMGKHVLLDNTNLTILTGHKYGLIGRNGTGKTTLLRALTERELEGVSPFVQILHVEQEVVAGNETPLQVILAADVEREQLLREEQELLKRNDDGASTRLKDVYERLDAIEAHSAEARAASILNGLSFTREMMTSPTRNLSGGWRMRVALARALFVEPDILLLDEPTNHLDLFAVLWLEHFLKDWRGTLVVVSHSRSFLNNICQEIIHLDDRQLHYYTGNYEQFELTRVEQLRQQQKSHEAQERQRAHMQKFIDRFRYNANRAKMAQSRIKMLERMEVVAAVKFDPQFSFKFPEPELVPGAYLQMVDCEFGYKPGQTIFRDVNFGLDENSRVGLLGANGAGKSTFMNVCYGKLEPRQGHIVRNKKIRIAHFAQHHLEALSPQLSSVEFMRSKFPHVEDQQLRAHLGSLGLSGDKALQPIYTLSGGQKSRVVLAWITFTRPHLLLLDEPTNHLDIDTLDALIEALLEYKGGLLVISHDEHFITSLCDEIYVCANNGIKRFDGDFSEYREIVLRQLR
;
A
#
# COMPACT_ATOMS: atom_id res chain seq x y z
N MET A 1 -44.02 7.36 -7.54
CA MET A 1 -44.61 6.02 -7.33
C MET A 1 -46.05 5.96 -7.83
N ASP A 2 -46.49 4.81 -8.36
CA ASP A 2 -47.89 4.57 -8.71
C ASP A 2 -48.75 4.31 -7.45
N VAL A 3 -50.06 4.56 -7.51
CA VAL A 3 -51.01 4.41 -6.40
C VAL A 3 -51.00 2.99 -5.83
N ALA A 4 -50.80 1.98 -6.69
CA ALA A 4 -50.68 0.59 -6.27
C ALA A 4 -49.43 0.32 -5.41
N GLN A 5 -48.30 0.96 -5.74
CA GLN A 5 -47.02 0.81 -5.02
C GLN A 5 -47.06 1.49 -3.66
N VAL A 6 -47.59 2.74 -3.61
CA VAL A 6 -47.78 3.48 -2.36
C VAL A 6 -48.65 2.65 -1.39
N LYS A 7 -49.77 2.10 -1.88
CA LYS A 7 -50.67 1.27 -1.06
C LYS A 7 -50.02 -0.04 -0.62
N ALA A 8 -49.19 -0.67 -1.46
CA ALA A 8 -48.48 -1.89 -1.08
C ALA A 8 -47.49 -1.65 0.07
N ILE A 9 -46.74 -0.55 0.02
CA ILE A 9 -45.77 -0.18 1.09
C ILE A 9 -46.51 0.19 2.38
N LEU A 10 -47.57 0.98 2.29
CA LEU A 10 -48.35 1.39 3.47
C LEU A 10 -49.07 0.21 4.13
N ASN A 11 -49.62 -0.72 3.35
CA ASN A 11 -50.29 -1.92 3.89
C ASN A 11 -49.31 -2.92 4.54
N ALA A 12 -48.01 -2.82 4.26
CA ALA A 12 -46.97 -3.70 4.81
C ALA A 12 -46.37 -3.19 6.14
N ARG A 13 -46.83 -2.05 6.65
CA ARG A 13 -46.31 -1.36 7.84
C ARG A 13 -47.34 -1.31 8.97
N HIS A 14 -46.91 -0.92 10.17
CA HIS A 14 -47.76 -0.89 11.35
C HIS A 14 -48.97 0.04 11.12
N PRO A 15 -50.22 -0.45 11.26
CA PRO A 15 -51.42 0.27 10.82
C PRO A 15 -51.60 1.62 11.52
N ASP A 16 -51.24 1.72 12.80
CA ASP A 16 -51.35 2.98 13.55
C ASP A 16 -50.30 4.02 13.11
N ILE A 17 -49.09 3.58 12.73
CA ILE A 17 -48.04 4.49 12.23
C ILE A 17 -48.39 4.97 10.83
N VAL A 18 -48.91 4.07 9.99
CA VAL A 18 -49.38 4.37 8.64
C VAL A 18 -50.51 5.40 8.69
N ARG A 19 -51.47 5.22 9.61
CA ARG A 19 -52.57 6.16 9.81
C ARG A 19 -52.06 7.55 10.21
N VAL A 20 -51.21 7.64 11.23
CA VAL A 20 -50.62 8.92 11.66
C VAL A 20 -49.84 9.59 10.54
N PHE A 21 -49.15 8.81 9.71
CA PHE A 21 -48.41 9.36 8.57
C PHE A 21 -49.34 9.84 7.44
N GLN A 22 -50.38 9.08 7.08
CA GLN A 22 -51.33 9.43 6.01
C GLN A 22 -52.24 10.60 6.38
N ASP A 23 -52.68 10.70 7.64
CA ASP A 23 -53.59 11.76 8.09
C ASP A 23 -52.90 13.14 8.08
N ASN A 24 -51.56 13.16 8.11
CA ASN A 24 -50.75 14.39 8.20
C ASN A 24 -49.91 14.70 6.95
N VAL A 25 -49.84 13.79 5.97
CA VAL A 25 -49.07 13.98 4.73
C VAL A 25 -50.01 13.96 3.52
N PRO A 26 -49.97 14.97 2.62
CA PRO A 26 -50.86 15.03 1.46
C PRO A 26 -50.71 13.80 0.53
N GLU A 27 -51.82 13.17 0.15
CA GLU A 27 -51.82 11.97 -0.70
C GLU A 27 -51.17 12.20 -2.08
N VAL A 28 -51.27 13.42 -2.61
CA VAL A 28 -50.61 13.82 -3.86
C VAL A 28 -49.08 13.87 -3.69
N GLY A 29 -48.60 14.30 -2.53
CA GLY A 29 -47.18 14.38 -2.21
C GLY A 29 -46.54 13.01 -1.91
N LEU A 30 -47.31 12.07 -1.36
CA LEU A 30 -46.84 10.68 -1.14
C LEU A 30 -46.40 10.00 -2.44
N ARG A 31 -46.94 10.40 -3.60
CA ARG A 31 -46.55 9.86 -4.91
C ARG A 31 -45.19 10.36 -5.39
N GLN A 32 -44.69 11.46 -4.81
CA GLN A 32 -43.41 12.07 -5.15
C GLN A 32 -42.24 11.46 -4.37
N LEU A 33 -42.51 10.76 -3.27
CA LEU A 33 -41.48 10.00 -2.55
C LEU A 33 -41.03 8.78 -3.35
N ASP A 34 -39.77 8.39 -3.16
CA ASP A 34 -39.23 7.11 -3.62
C ASP A 34 -39.61 5.97 -2.66
N ASP A 35 -39.71 4.74 -3.19
CA ASP A 35 -40.12 3.53 -2.44
C ASP A 35 -39.26 3.34 -1.19
N CYS A 36 -37.93 3.48 -1.34
CA CYS A 36 -36.96 3.33 -0.27
C CYS A 36 -37.08 4.42 0.80
N VAL A 37 -37.44 5.64 0.41
CA VAL A 37 -37.57 6.78 1.33
C VAL A 37 -38.84 6.64 2.14
N LEU A 38 -39.97 6.27 1.51
CA LEU A 38 -41.21 6.02 2.23
C LEU A 38 -41.05 4.86 3.22
N GLU A 39 -40.38 3.76 2.83
CA GLU A 39 -40.08 2.66 3.75
C GLU A 39 -39.20 3.08 4.93
N TYR A 40 -38.19 3.89 4.67
CA TYR A 40 -37.27 4.36 5.70
C TYR A 40 -37.99 5.24 6.73
N LEU A 41 -38.80 6.20 6.27
CA LEU A 41 -39.56 7.09 7.15
C LEU A 41 -40.54 6.32 8.04
N LEU A 42 -41.27 5.35 7.48
CA LEU A 42 -42.21 4.53 8.25
C LEU A 42 -41.50 3.63 9.27
N LYS A 43 -40.39 2.98 8.90
CA LYS A 43 -39.57 2.18 9.83
C LYS A 43 -38.98 3.02 10.97
N MET A 44 -38.56 4.26 10.67
CA MET A 44 -38.05 5.18 11.68
C MET A 44 -39.14 5.55 12.71
N LEU A 45 -40.38 5.76 12.27
CA LEU A 45 -41.52 6.04 13.14
C LEU A 45 -41.94 4.78 13.94
N GLU A 46 -41.96 3.60 13.31
CA GLU A 46 -42.15 2.32 14.00
C GLU A 46 -41.10 2.07 15.09
N GLY A 47 -39.85 2.48 14.84
CA GLY A 47 -38.75 2.39 15.80
C GLY A 47 -38.99 3.16 17.10
N GLN A 48 -39.84 4.18 17.09
CA GLN A 48 -40.20 4.95 18.30
C GLN A 48 -41.14 4.21 19.24
N MET A 49 -41.77 3.12 18.77
CA MET A 49 -42.61 2.26 19.61
C MET A 49 -41.79 1.39 20.57
N ASN A 50 -40.47 1.30 20.37
CA ASN A 50 -39.56 0.53 21.22
C ASN A 50 -38.58 1.46 21.97
N PRO A 51 -38.54 1.42 23.31
CA PRO A 51 -37.65 2.26 24.12
C PRO A 51 -36.16 2.12 23.78
N ALA A 52 -35.73 0.97 23.24
CA ALA A 52 -34.34 0.72 22.89
C ALA A 52 -33.91 1.35 21.55
N SER A 53 -34.86 1.74 20.71
CA SER A 53 -34.65 2.37 19.40
C SER A 53 -35.27 3.77 19.30
N TYR A 54 -35.68 4.33 20.44
CA TYR A 54 -36.19 5.69 20.55
C TYR A 54 -35.12 6.71 20.09
N LEU A 55 -35.52 7.61 19.21
CA LEU A 55 -34.70 8.73 18.76
C LEU A 55 -35.23 10.02 19.39
N PRO A 56 -34.35 10.99 19.72
CA PRO A 56 -34.80 12.30 20.19
C PRO A 56 -35.75 12.94 19.18
N GLU A 57 -36.83 13.55 19.68
CA GLU A 57 -37.88 14.16 18.85
C GLU A 57 -37.32 15.18 17.84
N GLU A 58 -36.30 15.95 18.23
CA GLU A 58 -35.61 16.90 17.36
C GLU A 58 -34.94 16.23 16.15
N THR A 59 -34.39 15.03 16.33
CA THR A 59 -33.77 14.24 15.26
C THR A 59 -34.83 13.76 14.28
N ILE A 60 -35.95 13.24 14.78
CA ILE A 60 -37.08 12.78 13.94
C ILE A 60 -37.66 13.94 13.14
N ARG A 61 -37.88 15.10 13.79
CA ARG A 61 -38.39 16.31 13.13
C ARG A 61 -37.44 16.77 12.02
N ARG A 62 -36.12 16.76 12.26
CA ARG A 62 -35.13 17.17 11.27
C ARG A 62 -35.10 16.21 10.07
N THR A 63 -35.14 14.90 10.32
CA THR A 63 -35.13 13.89 9.25
C THR A 63 -36.41 13.92 8.42
N LEU A 64 -37.59 14.05 9.05
CA LEU A 64 -38.85 14.20 8.32
C LEU A 64 -38.87 15.47 7.47
N LYS A 65 -38.42 16.61 8.02
CA LYS A 65 -38.34 17.87 7.26
C LYS A 65 -37.43 17.74 6.05
N LEU A 66 -36.26 17.12 6.22
CA LEU A 66 -35.27 16.97 5.14
C LEU A 66 -35.86 16.19 3.96
N TYR A 67 -36.40 14.99 4.20
CA TYR A 67 -36.92 14.14 3.13
C TYR A 67 -38.24 14.66 2.54
N LEU A 68 -39.16 15.20 3.37
CA LEU A 68 -40.42 15.73 2.84
C LEU A 68 -40.21 17.05 2.06
N ALA A 69 -39.16 17.83 2.37
CA ALA A 69 -38.77 19.01 1.60
C ALA A 69 -38.09 18.63 0.27
N GLU A 70 -37.12 17.71 0.31
CA GLU A 70 -36.34 17.29 -0.86
C GLU A 70 -37.24 16.73 -1.97
N PHE A 71 -38.28 15.99 -1.60
CA PHE A 71 -39.24 15.40 -2.53
C PHE A 71 -40.49 16.26 -2.74
N ALA A 72 -40.47 17.54 -2.35
CA ALA A 72 -41.55 18.52 -2.54
C ALA A 72 -42.96 18.04 -2.09
N VAL A 73 -43.02 17.22 -1.04
CA VAL A 73 -44.25 16.54 -0.58
C VAL A 73 -45.31 17.53 -0.10
N CYS A 74 -44.88 18.68 0.43
CA CYS A 74 -45.76 19.76 0.89
C CYS A 74 -45.60 21.00 -0.01
N SER A 75 -46.68 21.75 -0.20
CA SER A 75 -46.73 22.91 -1.10
C SER A 75 -46.00 24.16 -0.60
N SER A 76 -45.69 24.24 0.70
CA SER A 76 -44.93 25.34 1.31
C SER A 76 -44.15 24.88 2.54
N GLU A 77 -43.14 25.65 2.93
CA GLU A 77 -42.33 25.38 4.12
C GLU A 77 -43.16 25.43 5.41
N ASP A 78 -44.18 26.30 5.47
CA ASP A 78 -45.13 26.36 6.58
C ASP A 78 -46.01 25.09 6.66
N ALA A 79 -46.49 24.59 5.51
CA ALA A 79 -47.26 23.36 5.44
C ALA A 79 -46.42 22.14 5.86
N LEU A 80 -45.15 22.11 5.45
CA LEU A 80 -44.17 21.10 5.85
C LEU A 80 -43.94 21.11 7.37
N ASN A 81 -43.71 22.29 7.95
CA ASN A 81 -43.50 22.44 9.39
C ASN A 81 -44.74 22.02 10.20
N MET A 82 -45.94 22.33 9.71
CA MET A 82 -47.20 21.88 10.31
C MET A 82 -47.38 20.36 10.22
N ALA A 83 -47.14 19.75 9.05
CA ALA A 83 -47.26 18.31 8.85
C ALA A 83 -46.31 17.52 9.77
N VAL A 84 -45.02 17.88 9.79
CA VAL A 84 -44.03 17.23 10.66
C VAL A 84 -44.37 17.42 12.14
N GLY A 85 -44.81 18.63 12.52
CA GLY A 85 -45.23 18.90 13.89
C GLY A 85 -46.51 18.17 14.30
N ALA A 86 -47.41 17.86 13.36
CA ALA A 86 -48.62 17.10 13.63
C ALA A 86 -48.31 15.60 13.80
N ILE A 87 -47.46 15.01 12.94
CA ILE A 87 -46.99 13.62 13.06
C ILE A 87 -46.37 13.36 14.44
N CYS A 88 -45.44 14.20 14.90
CA CYS A 88 -44.79 14.01 16.20
C CYS A 88 -45.79 14.14 17.36
N ARG A 89 -46.71 15.11 17.31
CA ARG A 89 -47.72 15.30 18.36
C ARG A 89 -48.71 14.15 18.43
N GLU A 90 -49.15 13.63 17.28
CA GLU A 90 -50.11 12.54 17.21
C GLU A 90 -49.47 11.22 17.65
N MET A 91 -48.20 10.99 17.30
CA MET A 91 -47.45 9.86 17.84
C MET A 91 -47.32 9.85 19.36
N GLU A 92 -47.17 11.02 19.98
CA GLU A 92 -47.16 11.16 21.44
C GLU A 92 -48.56 11.01 22.04
N ALA A 93 -49.56 11.66 21.45
CA ALA A 93 -50.95 11.62 21.93
C ALA A 93 -51.57 10.22 21.86
N SER A 94 -51.23 9.44 20.84
CA SER A 94 -51.65 8.05 20.66
C SER A 94 -50.81 7.04 21.45
N GLY A 95 -49.79 7.49 22.20
CA GLY A 95 -48.91 6.62 22.98
C GLY A 95 -48.01 5.71 22.15
N LEU A 96 -47.84 6.00 20.85
CA LEU A 96 -46.99 5.25 19.94
C LEU A 96 -45.50 5.55 20.15
N ALA A 97 -45.15 6.72 20.69
CA ALA A 97 -43.77 7.05 21.05
C ALA A 97 -43.46 6.65 22.51
N GLN A 98 -42.66 5.61 22.71
CA GLN A 98 -42.25 5.16 24.04
C GLN A 98 -40.92 5.79 24.45
N LYS A 99 -40.97 7.00 25.05
CA LYS A 99 -39.77 7.67 25.60
C LYS A 99 -39.17 6.81 26.72
N PRO A 100 -37.84 6.56 26.73
CA PRO A 100 -37.19 5.88 27.84
C PRO A 100 -37.39 6.68 29.14
N LYS A 101 -37.80 6.01 30.22
CA LYS A 101 -37.97 6.66 31.54
C LYS A 101 -36.61 7.22 32.00
N GLU A 102 -36.53 8.52 32.21
CA GLU A 102 -35.38 9.16 32.86
C GLU A 102 -35.33 8.74 34.33
N ASP A 103 -34.47 7.78 34.67
CA ASP A 103 -34.11 7.48 36.06
C ASP A 103 -33.26 8.64 36.63
N VAL A 104 -33.93 9.65 37.16
CA VAL A 104 -33.33 10.68 38.02
C VAL A 104 -33.01 10.05 39.38
N SER A 105 -31.93 9.25 39.46
CA SER A 105 -31.37 8.82 40.75
C SER A 105 -29.89 8.43 40.69
N ARG A 106 -29.07 9.14 39.89
CA ARG A 106 -27.60 8.99 39.95
C ARG A 106 -26.94 10.27 40.44
N LEU A 107 -27.03 10.50 41.75
CA LEU A 107 -26.06 11.33 42.49
C LEU A 107 -26.00 11.05 44.01
N VAL A 108 -26.67 10.02 44.53
CA VAL A 108 -26.54 9.64 45.95
C VAL A 108 -26.36 8.13 46.03
N ASN A 109 -25.11 7.66 46.08
CA ASN A 109 -24.64 6.42 46.72
C ASN A 109 -23.20 6.04 46.33
N ALA A 110 -22.32 7.03 46.10
CA ALA A 110 -20.88 6.80 46.04
C ALA A 110 -20.21 6.66 47.43
N VAL A 111 -20.99 6.65 48.53
CA VAL A 111 -20.45 6.68 49.90
C VAL A 111 -20.70 5.37 50.67
N SER A 112 -21.40 4.38 50.13
CA SER A 112 -21.71 3.13 50.86
C SER A 112 -20.78 1.94 50.57
N ILE A 113 -19.89 2.01 49.56
CA ILE A 113 -19.01 0.88 49.19
C ILE A 113 -17.69 0.88 49.97
N GLY A 114 -17.24 2.03 50.49
CA GLY A 114 -16.03 2.11 51.31
C GLY A 114 -16.17 1.46 52.69
N ARG A 115 -17.36 1.49 53.30
CA ARG A 115 -17.59 0.95 54.65
C ARG A 115 -17.76 -0.58 54.69
N GLN A 116 -18.30 -1.20 53.63
CA GLN A 116 -18.49 -2.66 53.58
C GLN A 116 -17.20 -3.43 53.30
N TYR A 117 -16.20 -2.80 52.68
CA TYR A 117 -14.94 -3.46 52.35
C TYR A 117 -14.03 -3.62 53.59
N GLU A 118 -14.01 -2.64 54.49
CA GLU A 118 -13.24 -2.70 55.75
C GLU A 118 -13.86 -3.63 56.80
N GLU A 119 -15.19 -3.77 56.85
CA GLU A 119 -15.85 -4.71 57.78
C GLU A 119 -15.66 -6.17 57.37
N ASN A 120 -15.62 -6.47 56.08
CA ASN A 120 -15.39 -7.82 55.57
C ASN A 120 -13.91 -8.25 55.73
N LEU A 121 -12.97 -7.31 55.66
CA LEU A 121 -11.56 -7.59 55.94
C LEU A 121 -11.29 -7.91 57.42
N LYS A 122 -12.08 -7.32 58.35
CA LYS A 122 -12.00 -7.59 59.80
C LYS A 122 -12.67 -8.89 60.22
N LYS A 123 -13.64 -9.41 59.46
CA LYS A 123 -14.31 -10.70 59.72
C LYS A 123 -13.54 -11.92 59.20
N ALA A 124 -12.61 -11.73 58.28
CA ALA A 124 -11.86 -12.83 57.65
C ALA A 124 -10.65 -13.33 58.46
N THR A 125 -10.26 -12.67 59.56
CA THR A 125 -9.11 -13.06 60.39
C THR A 125 -9.46 -13.74 61.72
N MET A 126 -10.74 -14.01 61.99
CA MET A 126 -11.14 -14.87 63.09
C MET A 126 -12.16 -15.90 62.59
N ILE A 127 -11.72 -17.14 62.41
CA ILE A 127 -12.39 -18.40 62.80
C ILE A 127 -11.52 -19.53 62.26
N ASN A 128 -10.75 -20.13 63.16
CA ASN A 128 -10.02 -21.37 62.97
C ASN A 128 -10.58 -22.37 64.00
N LYS A 129 -10.97 -23.57 63.52
CA LYS A 129 -11.54 -24.73 64.25
C LYS A 129 -12.99 -24.52 64.74
N VAL A 130 -13.94 -25.46 64.71
CA VAL A 130 -13.97 -26.93 64.83
C VAL A 130 -15.25 -27.43 64.12
N GLY A 131 -15.23 -28.64 63.54
CA GLY A 131 -16.42 -29.53 63.61
C GLY A 131 -17.11 -29.86 62.30
N LYS A 132 -17.23 -31.17 62.06
CA LYS A 132 -17.97 -31.83 60.97
C LYS A 132 -19.42 -31.33 60.87
N VAL A 133 -19.81 -30.84 59.69
CA VAL A 133 -21.20 -30.92 59.19
C VAL A 133 -21.15 -31.28 57.73
N ALA A 134 -21.79 -32.39 57.36
CA ALA A 134 -21.99 -32.79 55.98
C ALA A 134 -22.98 -31.82 55.33
N ILE A 135 -22.53 -31.06 54.33
CA ILE A 135 -23.41 -30.26 53.48
C ILE A 135 -23.62 -31.05 52.18
N ILE A 136 -24.86 -31.48 52.00
CA ILE A 136 -25.37 -32.10 50.78
C ILE A 136 -25.25 -31.08 49.65
N ASN A 137 -24.49 -31.45 48.62
CA ASN A 137 -24.25 -30.65 47.43
C ASN A 137 -25.54 -30.65 46.59
N THR A 138 -26.29 -29.54 46.58
CA THR A 138 -27.35 -29.32 45.58
C THR A 138 -26.73 -28.62 44.38
N ASN A 139 -26.92 -29.22 43.20
CA ASN A 139 -26.44 -28.75 41.88
C ASN A 139 -27.11 -27.43 41.41
N ALA A 140 -27.20 -26.40 42.25
CA ALA A 140 -27.82 -25.12 41.92
C ALA A 140 -26.79 -24.00 41.64
N ASP A 141 -25.54 -24.14 42.10
CA ASP A 141 -24.55 -23.06 42.02
C ASP A 141 -23.69 -23.03 40.73
N TRP A 142 -23.91 -23.94 39.78
CA TRP A 142 -23.22 -23.89 38.48
C TRP A 142 -23.91 -22.99 37.44
N THR A 143 -25.14 -22.56 37.70
CA THR A 143 -25.96 -21.82 36.71
C THR A 143 -25.70 -20.31 36.69
N TRP A 144 -25.21 -19.73 37.78
CA TRP A 144 -24.94 -18.29 37.87
C TRP A 144 -23.57 -17.91 37.27
N GLU A 145 -22.53 -18.74 37.45
CA GLU A 145 -21.22 -18.54 36.83
C GLU A 145 -21.26 -18.77 35.32
N THR A 146 -21.98 -19.81 34.86
CA THR A 146 -22.18 -20.06 33.43
C THR A 146 -22.99 -18.95 32.75
N LYS A 147 -24.07 -18.45 33.36
CA LYS A 147 -24.82 -17.30 32.84
C LYS A 147 -24.03 -15.99 32.85
N ARG A 148 -23.21 -15.74 33.88
CA ARG A 148 -22.35 -14.55 33.97
C ARG A 148 -21.20 -14.60 32.97
N ASN A 149 -20.61 -15.78 32.76
CA ASN A 149 -19.56 -15.99 31.76
C ASN A 149 -20.13 -15.90 30.34
N ALA A 150 -21.30 -16.49 30.08
CA ALA A 150 -22.01 -16.35 28.81
C ALA A 150 -22.39 -14.89 28.49
N ALA A 151 -22.87 -14.13 29.49
CA ALA A 151 -23.18 -12.71 29.35
C ALA A 151 -21.94 -11.82 29.14
N LYS A 152 -20.82 -12.16 29.79
CA LYS A 152 -19.52 -11.51 29.53
C LYS A 152 -19.02 -11.82 28.12
N GLU A 153 -19.19 -13.06 27.68
CA GLU A 153 -18.74 -13.52 26.37
C GLU A 153 -19.59 -12.94 25.23
N THR A 154 -20.91 -12.82 25.41
CA THR A 154 -21.78 -12.09 24.46
C THR A 154 -21.48 -10.59 24.43
N ARG A 155 -21.23 -9.95 25.58
CA ARG A 155 -20.80 -8.53 25.61
C ARG A 155 -19.43 -8.33 24.96
N ARG A 156 -18.51 -9.29 25.11
CA ARG A 156 -17.20 -9.27 24.46
C ARG A 156 -17.34 -9.44 22.94
N LYS A 157 -18.14 -10.41 22.48
CA LYS A 157 -18.46 -10.61 21.05
C LYS A 157 -19.10 -9.37 20.43
N ARG A 158 -20.10 -8.77 21.10
CA ARG A 158 -20.74 -7.53 20.64
C ARG A 158 -19.76 -6.36 20.53
N ARG A 159 -18.86 -6.19 21.51
CA ARG A 159 -17.79 -5.17 21.44
C ARG A 159 -16.77 -5.45 20.35
N GLU A 160 -16.44 -6.71 20.09
CA GLU A 160 -15.54 -7.11 19.00
C GLU A 160 -16.21 -6.88 17.63
N GLU A 161 -17.52 -7.09 17.51
CA GLU A 161 -18.33 -6.81 16.31
C GLU A 161 -18.48 -5.30 16.05
N GLU A 162 -18.84 -4.50 17.07
CA GLU A 162 -18.91 -3.03 16.98
C GLU A 162 -17.54 -2.42 16.61
N LYS A 163 -16.44 -2.95 17.15
CA LYS A 163 -15.10 -2.54 16.73
C LYS A 163 -14.80 -2.90 15.28
N LYS A 164 -15.20 -4.10 14.82
CA LYS A 164 -15.01 -4.53 13.43
C LYS A 164 -15.81 -3.66 12.46
N SER A 165 -17.04 -3.24 12.82
CA SER A 165 -17.85 -2.37 11.96
C SER A 165 -17.25 -0.97 11.83
N ILE A 166 -16.83 -0.34 12.94
CA ILE A 166 -16.17 0.97 12.92
C ILE A 166 -14.89 0.92 12.07
N MET A 167 -14.06 -0.10 12.25
CA MET A 167 -12.82 -0.26 11.48
C MET A 167 -13.07 -0.54 9.99
N ALA A 168 -14.22 -1.11 9.63
CA ALA A 168 -14.62 -1.31 8.24
C ALA A 168 -15.07 0.00 7.58
N GLU A 169 -15.85 0.83 8.30
CA GLU A 169 -16.24 2.18 7.84
C GLU A 169 -15.01 3.08 7.64
N GLU A 170 -14.08 3.09 8.60
CA GLU A 170 -12.81 3.81 8.48
C GLU A 170 -11.97 3.33 7.27
N TYR A 171 -11.96 2.02 7.00
CA TYR A 171 -11.26 1.45 5.85
C TYR A 171 -11.90 1.88 4.51
N GLU A 172 -13.23 1.92 4.42
CA GLU A 172 -13.91 2.43 3.23
C GLU A 172 -13.65 3.93 3.01
N GLU A 173 -13.66 4.73 4.07
CA GLU A 173 -13.30 6.15 4.00
C GLU A 173 -11.85 6.34 3.57
N PHE A 174 -10.92 5.51 4.07
CA PHE A 174 -9.51 5.50 3.67
C PHE A 174 -9.34 5.19 2.18
N LEU A 175 -10.06 4.19 1.65
CA LEU A 175 -10.03 3.85 0.22
C LEU A 175 -10.59 4.99 -0.64
N ARG A 176 -11.68 5.64 -0.22
CA ARG A 176 -12.26 6.79 -0.93
C ARG A 176 -11.26 7.95 -1.00
N LYS A 177 -10.58 8.29 0.10
CA LYS A 177 -9.57 9.37 0.11
C LYS A 177 -8.37 9.07 -0.80
N ARG A 178 -7.98 7.79 -0.94
CA ARG A 178 -6.86 7.39 -1.80
C ARG A 178 -7.22 7.30 -3.28
N GLY A 179 -8.49 7.05 -3.60
CA GLY A 179 -9.01 6.96 -4.96
C GLY A 179 -9.34 8.29 -5.65
N ILE A 180 -9.27 9.42 -4.93
CA ILE A 180 -9.63 10.76 -5.44
C ILE A 180 -8.37 11.64 -5.64
N ALA A 181 -7.24 11.05 -6.03
CA ALA A 181 -6.16 11.83 -6.62
C ALA A 181 -6.49 12.05 -8.10
N SER A 182 -6.64 13.31 -8.51
CA SER A 182 -7.15 13.72 -9.82
C SER A 182 -6.51 12.98 -10.98
N THR A 183 -7.33 12.44 -11.90
CA THR A 183 -6.88 11.94 -13.19
C THR A 183 -6.36 13.13 -14.01
N THR A 184 -5.10 13.51 -13.82
CA THR A 184 -4.49 14.56 -14.63
C THR A 184 -4.44 14.06 -16.08
N THR A 185 -5.10 14.77 -16.98
CA THR A 185 -5.13 14.44 -18.41
C THR A 185 -3.70 14.56 -18.96
N ILE A 186 -3.12 13.44 -19.38
CA ILE A 186 -1.77 13.40 -19.94
C ILE A 186 -1.86 13.80 -21.41
N VAL A 187 -1.18 14.87 -21.79
CA VAL A 187 -1.19 15.43 -23.15
C VAL A 187 0.24 15.58 -23.65
N LYS A 188 0.56 15.03 -24.83
CA LYS A 188 1.83 15.29 -25.53
C LYS A 188 1.81 16.71 -26.11
N LEU A 189 2.82 17.51 -25.78
CA LEU A 189 3.00 18.85 -26.33
C LEU A 189 4.06 18.80 -27.44
N HIS A 190 3.72 19.30 -28.63
CA HIS A 190 4.69 19.46 -29.71
C HIS A 190 5.16 20.91 -29.76
N HIS A 191 6.36 21.16 -29.25
CA HIS A 191 6.99 22.48 -29.38
C HIS A 191 7.19 22.82 -30.86
N LYS A 192 6.84 24.05 -31.26
CA LYS A 192 7.29 24.58 -32.55
C LYS A 192 8.81 24.74 -32.49
N ASN A 193 9.52 24.33 -33.53
CA ASN A 193 10.97 24.54 -33.69
C ASN A 193 11.33 26.04 -33.85
N GLU A 194 10.93 26.88 -32.90
CA GLU A 194 11.36 28.26 -32.78
C GLU A 194 12.49 28.29 -31.75
N GLY A 195 13.73 28.08 -32.24
CA GLY A 195 15.09 28.22 -31.67
C GLY A 195 15.40 28.81 -30.28
N GLY A 196 14.49 28.83 -29.31
CA GLY A 196 14.71 29.26 -27.93
C GLY A 196 15.02 28.06 -27.05
N SER A 197 16.26 27.98 -26.54
CA SER A 197 16.60 27.07 -25.45
C SER A 197 15.89 27.54 -24.17
N HIS A 198 14.63 27.17 -24.00
CA HIS A 198 13.95 27.34 -22.72
C HIS A 198 14.60 26.39 -21.72
N SER A 199 15.23 26.95 -20.68
CA SER A 199 15.71 26.14 -19.55
C SER A 199 14.49 25.58 -18.82
N CYS A 200 14.44 24.25 -18.67
CA CYS A 200 13.41 23.53 -17.91
C CYS A 200 13.89 23.21 -16.49
N ASP A 201 14.90 23.93 -16.00
CA ASP A 201 15.49 23.70 -14.68
C ASP A 201 14.46 24.01 -13.58
N ILE A 202 14.38 23.13 -12.59
CA ILE A 202 13.57 23.35 -11.39
C ILE A 202 14.52 23.69 -10.24
N ARG A 203 14.27 24.82 -9.58
CA ARG A 203 14.96 25.22 -8.34
C ARG A 203 13.94 25.63 -7.31
N CYS A 204 13.76 24.78 -6.32
CA CYS A 204 12.87 25.02 -5.20
C CYS A 204 13.73 25.16 -3.94
N GLU A 205 13.65 26.29 -3.28
CA GLU A 205 14.39 26.58 -2.05
C GLU A 205 13.47 26.45 -0.83
N ASN A 206 14.03 26.06 0.31
CA ASN A 206 13.34 26.02 1.61
C ASN A 206 12.02 25.20 1.57
N ILE A 207 12.06 24.02 0.94
CA ILE A 207 10.92 23.12 0.84
C ILE A 207 10.59 22.53 2.22
N HIS A 208 9.33 22.63 2.59
CA HIS A 208 8.74 21.94 3.74
C HIS A 208 7.57 21.08 3.26
N ILE A 209 7.65 19.76 3.47
CA ILE A 209 6.58 18.83 3.13
C ILE A 209 6.10 18.13 4.39
N HIS A 210 4.79 18.21 4.62
CA HIS A 210 4.12 17.62 5.77
C HIS A 210 3.01 16.68 5.30
N MET A 211 2.88 15.52 5.94
CA MET A 211 1.77 14.60 5.73
C MET A 211 1.07 14.35 7.06
N GLY A 212 -0.08 14.99 7.26
CA GLY A 212 -0.78 14.99 8.55
C GLY A 212 0.08 15.61 9.66
N LYS A 213 0.48 14.81 10.65
CA LYS A 213 1.35 15.24 11.77
C LYS A 213 2.83 14.95 11.53
N HIS A 214 3.18 14.26 10.45
CA HIS A 214 4.56 13.85 10.17
C HIS A 214 5.23 14.85 9.23
N VAL A 215 6.39 15.36 9.65
CA VAL A 215 7.29 16.16 8.80
C VAL A 215 8.11 15.20 7.95
N LEU A 216 7.98 15.29 6.63
CA LEU A 216 8.69 14.44 5.67
C LEU A 216 9.97 15.12 5.17
N LEU A 217 9.87 16.39 4.80
CA LEU A 217 11.00 17.25 4.43
C LEU A 217 10.94 18.55 5.22
N ASP A 218 12.09 19.04 5.66
CA ASP A 218 12.18 20.24 6.49
C ASP A 218 13.29 21.16 6.00
N ASN A 219 12.94 22.34 5.48
CA ASN A 219 13.88 23.36 5.00
C ASN A 219 14.97 22.81 4.07
N THR A 220 14.57 22.15 2.99
CA THR A 220 15.50 21.52 2.05
C THR A 220 15.43 22.11 0.65
N ASN A 221 16.49 21.97 -0.14
CA ASN A 221 16.55 22.56 -1.48
C ASN A 221 16.50 21.46 -2.55
N LEU A 222 15.60 21.62 -3.51
CA LEU A 222 15.50 20.76 -4.67
C LEU A 222 16.03 21.48 -5.91
N THR A 223 17.00 20.87 -6.59
CA THR A 223 17.52 21.35 -7.87
C THR A 223 17.51 20.20 -8.86
N ILE A 224 16.77 20.37 -9.96
CA ILE A 224 16.69 19.42 -11.07
C ILE A 224 17.12 20.19 -12.33
N LEU A 225 18.22 19.76 -12.94
CA LEU A 225 18.78 20.38 -14.13
C LEU A 225 18.30 19.67 -15.39
N THR A 226 18.09 20.44 -16.46
CA THR A 226 17.60 19.93 -17.74
C THR A 226 18.57 18.91 -18.34
N GLY A 227 18.06 17.73 -18.72
CA GLY A 227 18.84 16.66 -19.37
C GLY A 227 19.64 15.76 -18.43
N HIS A 228 19.60 16.01 -17.12
CA HIS A 228 20.22 15.15 -16.12
C HIS A 228 19.33 13.95 -15.76
N LYS A 229 19.96 12.87 -15.28
CA LYS A 229 19.29 11.64 -14.85
C LYS A 229 19.57 11.39 -13.36
N TYR A 230 18.55 11.62 -12.55
CA TYR A 230 18.61 11.53 -11.09
C TYR A 230 18.03 10.21 -10.59
N GLY A 231 18.73 9.57 -9.64
CA GLY A 231 18.19 8.50 -8.81
C GLY A 231 17.77 9.04 -7.45
N LEU A 232 16.47 9.03 -7.14
CA LEU A 232 15.95 9.43 -5.83
C LEU A 232 15.84 8.22 -4.90
N ILE A 233 16.70 8.16 -3.90
CA ILE A 233 16.79 7.04 -2.96
C ILE A 233 16.49 7.49 -1.52
N GLY A 234 16.09 6.53 -0.69
CA GLY A 234 15.76 6.75 0.71
C GLY A 234 14.89 5.63 1.25
N ARG A 235 14.70 5.57 2.57
CA ARG A 235 13.92 4.51 3.22
C ARG A 235 12.43 4.59 2.86
N ASN A 236 11.70 3.51 3.12
CA ASN A 236 10.27 3.52 2.91
C ASN A 236 9.55 4.45 3.91
N GLY A 237 8.67 5.32 3.38
CA GLY A 237 7.93 6.29 4.18
C GLY A 237 8.66 7.60 4.49
N THR A 238 9.82 7.87 3.87
CA THR A 238 10.52 9.15 4.03
C THR A 238 9.94 10.30 3.18
N GLY A 239 9.02 10.00 2.26
CA GLY A 239 8.31 11.00 1.46
C GLY A 239 8.71 11.09 -0.02
N LYS A 240 9.43 10.11 -0.57
CA LYS A 240 9.83 10.08 -2.00
C LYS A 240 8.66 10.30 -2.96
N THR A 241 7.64 9.43 -2.89
CA THR A 241 6.41 9.57 -3.69
C THR A 241 5.68 10.88 -3.43
N THR A 242 5.65 11.34 -2.17
CA THR A 242 5.03 12.63 -1.81
C THR A 242 5.75 13.81 -2.45
N LEU A 243 7.08 13.78 -2.52
CA LEU A 243 7.88 14.79 -3.21
C LEU A 243 7.60 14.79 -4.72
N LEU A 244 7.53 13.62 -5.35
CA LEU A 244 7.19 13.51 -6.78
C LEU A 244 5.78 14.02 -7.09
N ARG A 245 4.81 13.74 -6.20
CA ARG A 245 3.45 14.28 -6.30
C ARG A 245 3.44 15.80 -6.15
N ALA A 246 4.10 16.36 -5.13
CA ALA A 246 4.18 17.80 -4.93
C ALA A 246 4.81 18.53 -6.12
N LEU A 247 5.78 17.91 -6.79
CA LEU A 247 6.34 18.42 -8.06
C LEU A 247 5.34 18.42 -9.20
N THR A 248 4.58 17.33 -9.34
CA THR A 248 3.60 17.15 -10.42
C THR A 248 2.38 18.07 -10.24
N GLU A 249 1.91 18.21 -9.01
CA GLU A 249 0.81 19.08 -8.61
C GLU A 249 1.23 20.55 -8.52
N ARG A 250 2.54 20.83 -8.67
CA ARG A 250 3.15 22.17 -8.66
C ARG A 250 2.89 22.92 -7.35
N GLU A 251 2.89 22.18 -6.24
CA GLU A 251 2.76 22.75 -4.89
C GLU A 251 4.05 23.46 -4.44
N LEU A 252 5.20 23.12 -5.06
CA LEU A 252 6.50 23.68 -4.73
C LEU A 252 6.78 24.97 -5.52
N GLU A 253 7.13 26.03 -4.81
CA GLU A 253 7.59 27.28 -5.44
C GLU A 253 8.90 27.04 -6.20
N GLY A 254 8.96 27.50 -7.46
CA GLY A 254 10.12 27.29 -8.34
C GLY A 254 9.89 26.31 -9.50
N VAL A 255 8.73 25.65 -9.54
CA VAL A 255 8.30 24.87 -10.72
C VAL A 255 7.66 25.79 -11.75
N SER A 256 8.29 25.90 -12.93
CA SER A 256 7.77 26.75 -14.01
C SER A 256 6.46 26.20 -14.59
N PRO A 257 5.46 27.06 -14.89
CA PRO A 257 4.19 26.60 -15.46
C PRO A 257 4.32 25.96 -16.85
N PHE A 258 5.41 26.28 -17.55
CA PHE A 258 5.66 25.88 -18.93
C PHE A 258 6.37 24.53 -19.04
N VAL A 259 6.91 24.00 -17.93
CA VAL A 259 7.61 22.72 -17.91
C VAL A 259 6.61 21.58 -17.83
N GLN A 260 6.66 20.66 -18.78
CA GLN A 260 5.85 19.46 -18.78
C GLN A 260 6.46 18.40 -17.86
N ILE A 261 5.84 18.20 -16.71
CA ILE A 261 6.22 17.16 -15.74
C ILE A 261 5.22 16.03 -15.87
N LEU A 262 5.72 14.79 -16.00
CA LEU A 262 4.89 13.60 -16.03
C LEU A 262 5.33 12.61 -14.96
N HIS A 263 4.41 12.24 -14.09
CA HIS A 263 4.64 11.26 -13.04
C HIS A 263 3.86 9.98 -13.29
N VAL A 264 4.57 8.86 -13.31
CA VAL A 264 3.98 7.52 -13.46
C VAL A 264 3.82 6.88 -12.10
N GLU A 265 2.66 7.09 -11.49
CA GLU A 265 2.33 6.51 -10.18
C GLU A 265 1.11 5.57 -10.21
N GLN A 266 0.26 5.70 -11.24
CA GLN A 266 -1.04 5.05 -11.27
C GLN A 266 -1.22 4.15 -12.50
N GLU A 267 -1.96 3.07 -12.30
CA GLU A 267 -2.43 2.20 -13.37
C GLU A 267 -3.40 2.95 -14.29
N VAL A 268 -3.39 2.61 -15.58
CA VAL A 268 -4.47 3.04 -16.49
C VAL A 268 -5.81 2.48 -16.02
N VAL A 269 -6.86 3.28 -16.12
CA VAL A 269 -8.24 2.88 -15.78
C VAL A 269 -8.66 1.71 -16.66
N ALA A 270 -9.29 0.70 -16.05
CA ALA A 270 -9.87 -0.42 -16.78
C ALA A 270 -11.00 0.06 -17.71
N GLY A 271 -10.75 0.04 -19.02
CA GLY A 271 -11.69 0.52 -20.03
C GLY A 271 -11.89 -0.44 -21.19
N ASN A 272 -12.67 0.01 -22.17
CA ASN A 272 -12.91 -0.71 -23.42
C ASN A 272 -11.84 -0.43 -24.48
N GLU A 273 -11.05 0.62 -24.28
CA GLU A 273 -9.96 1.01 -25.16
C GLU A 273 -8.82 -0.01 -25.09
N THR A 274 -8.13 -0.15 -26.21
CA THR A 274 -6.92 -0.98 -26.33
C THR A 274 -5.69 -0.22 -25.81
N PRO A 275 -4.64 -0.92 -25.32
CA PRO A 275 -3.38 -0.27 -24.92
C PRO A 275 -2.82 0.69 -25.96
N LEU A 276 -2.88 0.32 -27.24
CA LEU A 276 -2.38 1.16 -28.33
C LEU A 276 -3.20 2.44 -28.49
N GLN A 277 -4.53 2.36 -28.40
CA GLN A 277 -5.40 3.54 -28.40
C GLN A 277 -5.14 4.46 -27.21
N VAL A 278 -4.96 3.91 -26.01
CA VAL A 278 -4.67 4.71 -24.80
C VAL A 278 -3.37 5.50 -24.92
N ILE A 279 -2.34 4.91 -25.54
CA ILE A 279 -1.06 5.59 -25.77
C ILE A 279 -1.22 6.68 -26.83
N LEU A 280 -1.85 6.36 -27.96
CA LEU A 280 -2.04 7.31 -29.06
C LEU A 280 -2.96 8.48 -28.68
N ALA A 281 -3.94 8.26 -27.81
CA ALA A 281 -4.83 9.30 -27.30
C ALA A 281 -4.12 10.33 -26.40
N ALA A 282 -2.91 10.03 -25.91
CA ALA A 282 -2.10 11.03 -25.22
C ALA A 282 -1.63 12.14 -26.17
N ASP A 283 -1.53 11.87 -27.48
CA ASP A 283 -1.21 12.89 -28.49
C ASP A 283 -2.49 13.56 -29.02
N VAL A 284 -3.01 14.47 -28.20
CA VAL A 284 -4.27 15.18 -28.47
C VAL A 284 -4.17 16.01 -29.75
N GLU A 285 -3.01 16.62 -30.03
CA GLU A 285 -2.78 17.40 -31.25
C GLU A 285 -2.89 16.51 -32.48
N ARG A 286 -2.24 15.35 -32.49
CA ARG A 286 -2.37 14.36 -33.58
C ARG A 286 -3.83 13.93 -33.78
N GLU A 287 -4.55 13.64 -32.70
CA GLU A 287 -5.93 13.20 -32.81
C GLU A 287 -6.86 14.29 -33.36
N GLN A 288 -6.66 15.55 -32.95
CA GLN A 288 -7.39 16.69 -33.49
C GLN A 288 -7.11 16.90 -34.97
N LEU A 289 -5.83 16.84 -35.39
CA LEU A 289 -5.43 17.01 -36.79
C LEU A 289 -5.99 15.90 -37.68
N LEU A 290 -6.01 14.65 -37.22
CA LEU A 290 -6.60 13.52 -37.96
C LEU A 290 -8.13 13.64 -38.08
N ARG A 291 -8.82 14.14 -37.05
CA ARG A 291 -10.26 14.44 -37.14
C ARG A 291 -10.51 15.59 -38.11
N GLU A 292 -9.71 16.65 -38.03
CA GLU A 292 -9.79 17.80 -38.94
C GLU A 292 -9.55 17.37 -40.40
N GLU A 293 -8.56 16.51 -40.67
CA GLU A 293 -8.31 15.91 -41.99
C GLU A 293 -9.56 15.20 -42.53
N GLN A 294 -10.20 14.34 -41.72
CA GLN A 294 -11.41 13.60 -42.13
C GLN A 294 -12.61 14.51 -42.39
N GLU A 295 -12.72 15.64 -41.70
CA GLU A 295 -13.78 16.62 -41.93
C GLU A 295 -13.53 17.45 -43.19
N LEU A 296 -12.29 17.87 -43.42
CA LEU A 296 -11.87 18.65 -44.59
C LEU A 296 -11.99 17.81 -45.87
N LEU A 297 -11.65 16.52 -45.84
CA LEU A 297 -11.84 15.60 -46.98
C LEU A 297 -13.32 15.47 -47.41
N LYS A 298 -14.28 15.73 -46.51
CA LYS A 298 -15.72 15.72 -46.82
C LYS A 298 -16.19 17.05 -47.42
N ARG A 299 -15.52 18.16 -47.13
CA ARG A 299 -15.82 19.50 -47.65
C ARG A 299 -14.93 19.76 -48.86
N ASN A 300 -15.37 19.38 -50.05
CA ASN A 300 -14.57 19.46 -51.28
C ASN A 300 -14.53 20.90 -51.85
N ASP A 301 -14.03 21.88 -51.09
CA ASP A 301 -13.91 23.29 -51.48
C ASP A 301 -12.45 23.81 -51.44
N ASP A 302 -12.17 24.93 -52.13
CA ASP A 302 -10.81 25.49 -52.26
C ASP A 302 -10.20 25.94 -50.91
N GLY A 303 -11.05 26.34 -49.96
CA GLY A 303 -10.66 26.69 -48.60
C GLY A 303 -10.19 25.47 -47.81
N ALA A 304 -10.90 24.35 -47.91
CA ALA A 304 -10.52 23.09 -47.30
C ALA A 304 -9.22 22.54 -47.89
N SER A 305 -8.99 22.65 -49.20
CA SER A 305 -7.73 22.22 -49.80
C SER A 305 -6.51 22.97 -49.27
N THR A 306 -6.64 24.27 -48.97
CA THR A 306 -5.54 25.08 -48.40
C THR A 306 -5.27 24.65 -46.97
N ARG A 307 -6.32 24.52 -46.14
CA ARG A 307 -6.20 24.09 -44.74
C ARG A 307 -5.66 22.67 -44.61
N LEU A 308 -6.07 21.77 -45.51
CA LEU A 308 -5.64 20.38 -45.53
C LEU A 308 -4.15 20.24 -45.83
N LYS A 309 -3.58 21.15 -46.63
CA LYS A 309 -2.12 21.25 -46.82
C LYS A 309 -1.41 21.63 -45.51
N ASP A 310 -1.89 22.63 -44.78
CA ASP A 310 -1.33 23.02 -43.47
C ASP A 310 -1.41 21.87 -42.45
N VAL A 311 -2.53 21.12 -42.46
CA VAL A 311 -2.72 19.95 -41.60
C VAL A 311 -1.72 18.85 -41.95
N TYR A 312 -1.49 18.55 -43.22
CA TYR A 312 -0.47 17.58 -43.62
C TYR A 312 0.95 18.02 -43.26
N GLU A 313 1.30 19.28 -43.50
CA GLU A 313 2.60 19.81 -43.08
C GLU A 313 2.80 19.67 -41.55
N ARG A 314 1.75 19.91 -40.76
CA ARG A 314 1.81 19.72 -39.30
C ARG A 314 1.86 18.25 -38.88
N LEU A 315 1.08 17.37 -39.52
CA LEU A 315 1.08 15.92 -39.27
C LEU A 315 2.45 15.29 -39.58
N ASP A 316 3.11 15.75 -40.64
CA ASP A 316 4.48 15.34 -40.98
C ASP A 316 5.49 15.88 -39.97
N ALA A 317 5.35 17.14 -39.56
CA ALA A 317 6.25 17.74 -38.56
C ALA A 317 6.20 17.05 -37.19
N ILE A 318 5.05 16.49 -36.79
CA ILE A 318 4.90 15.71 -35.55
C ILE A 318 5.14 14.21 -35.75
N GLU A 319 5.51 13.78 -36.96
CA GLU A 319 5.71 12.39 -37.36
C GLU A 319 4.50 11.50 -37.02
N ALA A 320 3.28 11.97 -37.31
CA ALA A 320 2.03 11.31 -36.96
C ALA A 320 1.88 9.91 -37.58
N HIS A 321 2.47 9.69 -38.75
CA HIS A 321 2.47 8.42 -39.48
C HIS A 321 3.33 7.35 -38.80
N SER A 322 4.39 7.73 -38.09
CA SER A 322 5.27 6.80 -37.36
C SER A 322 4.76 6.50 -35.94
N ALA A 323 3.82 7.30 -35.42
CA ALA A 323 3.35 7.25 -34.04
C ALA A 323 2.84 5.87 -33.61
N GLU A 324 2.07 5.19 -34.47
CA GLU A 324 1.55 3.85 -34.18
C GLU A 324 2.66 2.80 -34.09
N ALA A 325 3.62 2.85 -35.02
CA ALA A 325 4.78 1.97 -35.00
C ALA A 325 5.67 2.21 -33.76
N ARG A 326 5.86 3.48 -33.37
CA ARG A 326 6.58 3.85 -32.14
C ARG A 326 5.86 3.33 -30.89
N ALA A 327 4.55 3.56 -30.77
CA ALA A 327 3.74 3.06 -29.65
C ALA A 327 3.77 1.53 -29.56
N ALA A 328 3.63 0.83 -30.69
CA ALA A 328 3.72 -0.62 -30.76
C ALA A 328 5.12 -1.14 -30.38
N SER A 329 6.18 -0.45 -30.79
CA SER A 329 7.56 -0.79 -30.42
C SER A 329 7.80 -0.67 -28.91
N ILE A 330 7.30 0.41 -28.28
CA ILE A 330 7.39 0.62 -26.83
C ILE A 330 6.62 -0.48 -26.09
N LEU A 331 5.39 -0.79 -26.53
CA LEU A 331 4.59 -1.87 -25.95
C LEU A 331 5.29 -3.23 -26.10
N ASN A 332 5.88 -3.52 -27.27
CA ASN A 332 6.61 -4.78 -27.49
C ASN A 332 7.83 -4.88 -26.55
N GLY A 333 8.57 -3.79 -26.38
CA GLY A 333 9.68 -3.71 -25.43
C GLY A 333 9.27 -3.98 -23.98
N LEU A 334 8.07 -3.53 -23.60
CA LEU A 334 7.44 -3.83 -22.30
C LEU A 334 6.73 -5.21 -22.26
N SER A 335 7.08 -6.09 -23.21
CA SER A 335 6.62 -7.48 -23.34
C SER A 335 5.14 -7.67 -23.66
N PHE A 336 4.48 -6.70 -24.31
CA PHE A 336 3.11 -6.90 -24.81
C PHE A 336 3.13 -7.75 -26.08
N THR A 337 2.29 -8.78 -26.14
CA THR A 337 2.02 -9.51 -27.38
C THR A 337 1.06 -8.73 -28.28
N ARG A 338 1.06 -9.02 -29.58
CA ARG A 338 0.11 -8.39 -30.52
C ARG A 338 -1.34 -8.53 -30.09
N GLU A 339 -1.72 -9.71 -29.59
CA GLU A 339 -3.08 -9.96 -29.07
C GLU A 339 -3.39 -9.02 -27.90
N MET A 340 -2.46 -8.85 -26.96
CA MET A 340 -2.63 -7.97 -25.81
C MET A 340 -2.74 -6.50 -26.20
N MET A 341 -1.96 -6.05 -27.18
CA MET A 341 -2.02 -4.69 -27.70
C MET A 341 -3.39 -4.34 -28.30
N THR A 342 -4.09 -5.34 -28.84
CA THR A 342 -5.44 -5.21 -29.40
C THR A 342 -6.57 -5.55 -28.43
N SER A 343 -6.24 -6.08 -27.26
CA SER A 343 -7.24 -6.47 -26.25
C SER A 343 -7.66 -5.26 -25.40
N PRO A 344 -8.92 -5.17 -24.94
CA PRO A 344 -9.37 -4.10 -24.05
C PRO A 344 -8.60 -4.06 -22.73
N THR A 345 -8.27 -2.87 -22.23
CA THR A 345 -7.51 -2.67 -20.98
C THR A 345 -8.19 -3.27 -19.75
N ARG A 346 -9.52 -3.41 -19.72
CA ARG A 346 -10.24 -4.11 -18.64
C ARG A 346 -9.89 -5.60 -18.49
N ASN A 347 -9.37 -6.23 -19.54
CA ASN A 347 -8.96 -7.64 -19.50
C ASN A 347 -7.52 -7.81 -18.98
N LEU A 348 -6.76 -6.71 -18.88
CA LEU A 348 -5.40 -6.71 -18.37
C LEU A 348 -5.40 -6.67 -16.85
N SER A 349 -4.44 -7.38 -16.23
CA SER A 349 -4.21 -7.26 -14.79
C SER A 349 -3.67 -5.87 -14.43
N GLY A 350 -3.68 -5.50 -13.15
CA GLY A 350 -3.19 -4.21 -12.69
C GLY A 350 -1.74 -3.91 -13.09
N GLY A 351 -0.85 -4.90 -12.93
CA GLY A 351 0.54 -4.79 -13.39
C GLY A 351 0.66 -4.50 -14.89
N TRP A 352 -0.15 -5.15 -15.74
CA TRP A 352 -0.17 -4.85 -17.17
C TRP A 352 -0.72 -3.45 -17.46
N ARG A 353 -1.74 -2.98 -16.73
CA ARG A 353 -2.25 -1.60 -16.86
C ARG A 353 -1.23 -0.56 -16.39
N MET A 354 -0.40 -0.88 -15.38
CA MET A 354 0.74 -0.07 -14.99
C MET A 354 1.76 0.02 -16.13
N ARG A 355 2.06 -1.10 -16.81
CA ARG A 355 2.94 -1.06 -17.99
C ARG A 355 2.38 -0.21 -19.13
N VAL A 356 1.05 -0.17 -19.33
CA VAL A 356 0.44 0.76 -20.30
C VAL A 356 0.64 2.22 -19.85
N ALA A 357 0.55 2.52 -18.55
CA ALA A 357 0.81 3.86 -18.03
C ALA A 357 2.27 4.28 -18.28
N LEU A 358 3.22 3.38 -18.03
CA LEU A 358 4.63 3.57 -18.34
C LEU A 358 4.85 3.78 -19.85
N ALA A 359 4.27 2.91 -20.70
CA ALA A 359 4.37 3.01 -22.15
C ALA A 359 3.86 4.37 -22.67
N ARG A 360 2.72 4.83 -22.13
CA ARG A 360 2.14 6.14 -22.43
C ARG A 360 3.08 7.27 -22.03
N ALA A 361 3.72 7.17 -20.87
CA ALA A 361 4.66 8.19 -20.42
C ALA A 361 5.94 8.25 -21.27
N LEU A 362 6.47 7.09 -21.67
CA LEU A 362 7.61 7.00 -22.58
C LEU A 362 7.27 7.54 -23.98
N PHE A 363 6.04 7.34 -24.45
CA PHE A 363 5.57 7.85 -25.74
C PHE A 363 5.37 9.38 -25.74
N VAL A 364 4.94 9.95 -24.61
CA VAL A 364 4.70 11.40 -24.48
C VAL A 364 5.99 12.21 -24.58
N GLU A 365 7.11 11.68 -24.10
CA GLU A 365 8.41 12.38 -24.10
C GLU A 365 8.37 13.75 -23.39
N PRO A 366 7.96 13.80 -22.10
CA PRO A 366 7.85 15.05 -21.33
C PRO A 366 9.23 15.67 -21.05
N ASP A 367 9.27 16.97 -20.72
CA ASP A 367 10.50 17.68 -20.31
C ASP A 367 11.15 17.01 -19.09
N ILE A 368 10.31 16.61 -18.13
CA ILE A 368 10.73 15.91 -16.90
C ILE A 368 9.84 14.68 -16.72
N LEU A 369 10.47 13.50 -16.78
CA LEU A 369 9.85 12.22 -16.51
C LEU A 369 10.17 11.78 -15.08
N LEU A 370 9.13 11.59 -14.27
CA LEU A 370 9.21 11.07 -12.90
C LEU A 370 8.70 9.62 -12.89
N LEU A 371 9.56 8.67 -12.52
CA LEU A 371 9.23 7.25 -12.42
C LEU A 371 9.31 6.80 -10.96
N ASP A 372 8.20 6.34 -10.39
CA ASP A 372 8.17 5.78 -9.02
C ASP A 372 8.16 4.24 -9.07
N GLU A 373 9.29 3.63 -8.75
CA GLU A 373 9.53 2.18 -8.75
C GLU A 373 9.09 1.46 -10.04
N PRO A 374 9.62 1.86 -11.22
CA PRO A 374 9.17 1.34 -12.51
C PRO A 374 9.45 -0.16 -12.71
N THR A 375 10.35 -0.77 -11.93
CA THR A 375 10.79 -2.16 -12.09
C THR A 375 9.90 -3.20 -11.37
N ASN A 376 9.10 -2.81 -10.37
CA ASN A 376 8.35 -3.74 -9.49
C ASN A 376 7.32 -4.64 -10.23
N HIS A 377 6.91 -4.27 -11.43
CA HIS A 377 5.94 -5.02 -12.24
C HIS A 377 6.50 -5.42 -13.60
N LEU A 378 7.81 -5.30 -13.78
CA LEU A 378 8.53 -5.64 -15.00
C LEU A 378 9.27 -6.96 -14.82
N ASP A 379 9.24 -7.80 -15.85
CA ASP A 379 10.09 -8.96 -15.95
C ASP A 379 11.48 -8.57 -16.42
N LEU A 380 12.47 -9.45 -16.20
CA LEU A 380 13.86 -9.19 -16.54
C LEU A 380 14.03 -8.66 -17.98
N PHE A 381 13.31 -9.23 -18.96
CA PHE A 381 13.34 -8.72 -20.34
C PHE A 381 12.89 -7.26 -20.42
N ALA A 382 11.73 -6.93 -19.85
CA ALA A 382 11.19 -5.57 -19.88
C ALA A 382 12.05 -4.58 -19.06
N VAL A 383 12.64 -5.02 -17.95
CA VAL A 383 13.59 -4.21 -17.16
C VAL A 383 14.82 -3.87 -18.00
N LEU A 384 15.44 -4.86 -18.64
CA LEU A 384 16.63 -4.65 -19.48
C LEU A 384 16.33 -3.78 -20.71
N TRP A 385 15.16 -3.96 -21.33
CA TRP A 385 14.71 -3.09 -22.41
C TRP A 385 14.52 -1.65 -21.93
N LEU A 386 13.85 -1.47 -20.78
CA LEU A 386 13.63 -0.15 -20.19
C LEU A 386 14.95 0.53 -19.83
N GLU A 387 15.92 -0.21 -19.27
CA GLU A 387 17.27 0.29 -19.00
C GLU A 387 17.93 0.82 -20.27
N HIS A 388 17.89 0.04 -21.35
CA HIS A 388 18.47 0.45 -22.63
C HIS A 388 17.75 1.68 -23.21
N PHE A 389 16.42 1.71 -23.16
CA PHE A 389 15.61 2.83 -23.63
C PHE A 389 15.87 4.11 -22.83
N LEU A 390 15.91 4.02 -21.50
CA LEU A 390 16.15 5.18 -20.62
C LEU A 390 17.60 5.65 -20.67
N LYS A 391 18.55 4.79 -21.03
CA LYS A 391 19.95 5.19 -21.22
C LYS A 391 20.12 6.21 -22.34
N ASP A 392 19.32 6.08 -23.41
CA ASP A 392 19.34 7.00 -24.56
C ASP A 392 18.31 8.15 -24.44
N TRP A 393 17.55 8.19 -23.34
CA TRP A 393 16.60 9.27 -23.04
C TRP A 393 17.30 10.63 -22.99
N ARG A 394 16.78 11.60 -23.73
CA ARG A 394 17.33 12.96 -23.85
C ARG A 394 16.73 13.97 -22.88
N GLY A 395 15.52 13.70 -22.39
CA GLY A 395 14.85 14.56 -21.42
C GLY A 395 15.43 14.40 -20.01
N THR A 396 14.89 15.17 -19.07
CA THR A 396 15.26 15.04 -17.67
C THR A 396 14.54 13.85 -17.06
N LEU A 397 15.24 13.05 -16.25
CA LEU A 397 14.67 11.85 -15.65
C LEU A 397 14.92 11.85 -14.14
N VAL A 398 13.89 11.59 -13.35
CA VAL A 398 14.01 11.29 -11.92
C VAL A 398 13.39 9.92 -11.67
N VAL A 399 14.20 8.96 -11.23
CA VAL A 399 13.77 7.60 -10.93
C VAL A 399 13.86 7.34 -9.43
N VAL A 400 12.77 6.89 -8.83
CA VAL A 400 12.80 6.18 -7.55
C VAL A 400 12.89 4.69 -7.85
N SER A 401 13.94 4.02 -7.38
CA SER A 401 14.07 2.57 -7.52
C SER A 401 14.81 1.98 -6.34
N HIS A 402 14.43 0.77 -5.95
CA HIS A 402 15.19 -0.07 -5.03
C HIS A 402 16.19 -1.01 -5.71
N SER A 403 16.26 -1.04 -7.05
CA SER A 403 17.22 -1.88 -7.76
C SER A 403 18.56 -1.16 -7.98
N ARG A 404 19.63 -1.73 -7.41
CA ARG A 404 21.00 -1.20 -7.52
C ARG A 404 21.48 -1.17 -8.97
N SER A 405 21.33 -2.29 -9.69
CA SER A 405 21.77 -2.42 -11.08
C SER A 405 21.07 -1.41 -11.99
N PHE A 406 19.76 -1.20 -11.78
CA PHE A 406 18.97 -0.24 -12.57
C PHE A 406 19.46 1.20 -12.38
N LEU A 407 19.61 1.64 -11.12
CA LEU A 407 20.12 2.96 -10.80
C LEU A 407 21.55 3.15 -11.32
N ASN A 408 22.39 2.12 -11.22
CA ASN A 408 23.78 2.18 -11.66
C ASN A 408 23.92 2.34 -13.19
N ASN A 409 23.01 1.75 -13.96
CA ASN A 409 23.05 1.77 -15.42
C ASN A 409 22.46 3.05 -16.04
N ILE A 410 21.55 3.73 -15.34
CA ILE A 410 20.79 4.88 -15.87
C ILE A 410 21.21 6.22 -15.23
N CYS A 411 21.36 6.27 -13.91
CA CYS A 411 21.50 7.52 -13.18
C CYS A 411 22.93 8.06 -13.23
N GLN A 412 23.05 9.38 -13.34
CA GLN A 412 24.31 10.11 -13.32
C GLN A 412 24.52 10.87 -12.01
N GLU A 413 23.43 11.14 -11.30
CA GLU A 413 23.44 11.78 -9.99
C GLU A 413 22.43 11.07 -9.09
N ILE A 414 22.72 11.01 -7.80
CA ILE A 414 21.87 10.40 -6.79
C ILE A 414 21.41 11.48 -5.80
N ILE A 415 20.10 11.58 -5.63
CA ILE A 415 19.45 12.40 -4.60
C ILE A 415 19.09 11.46 -3.45
N HIS A 416 19.81 11.58 -2.35
CA HIS A 416 19.57 10.80 -1.15
C HIS A 416 18.69 11.59 -0.18
N LEU A 417 17.49 11.09 0.06
CA LEU A 417 16.56 11.62 1.05
C LEU A 417 16.85 10.96 2.39
N ASP A 418 17.52 11.70 3.28
CA ASP A 418 17.93 11.26 4.61
C ASP A 418 17.70 12.37 5.64
N ASP A 419 17.33 12.00 6.86
CA ASP A 419 17.09 12.94 7.97
C ASP A 419 16.20 14.16 7.63
N ARG A 420 15.21 13.98 6.74
CA ARG A 420 14.27 15.01 6.22
C ARG A 420 14.94 16.07 5.33
N GLN A 421 16.12 15.76 4.79
CA GLN A 421 16.90 16.59 3.88
C GLN A 421 17.17 15.85 2.56
N LEU A 422 17.46 16.61 1.51
CA LEU A 422 17.93 16.11 0.22
C LEU A 422 19.44 16.34 0.09
N HIS A 423 20.20 15.27 -0.11
CA HIS A 423 21.64 15.30 -0.33
C HIS A 423 21.97 14.85 -1.75
N TYR A 424 22.84 15.59 -2.43
CA TYR A 424 23.21 15.33 -3.83
C TYR A 424 24.58 14.68 -3.90
N TYR A 425 24.67 13.63 -4.71
CA TYR A 425 25.90 12.91 -4.97
C TYR A 425 26.07 12.80 -6.48
N THR A 426 27.21 13.26 -6.98
CA THR A 426 27.57 13.09 -8.39
C THR A 426 28.09 11.68 -8.60
N GLY A 427 27.57 11.00 -9.62
CA GLY A 427 27.95 9.64 -9.93
C GLY A 427 26.78 8.65 -9.95
N ASN A 428 27.12 7.41 -10.28
CA ASN A 428 26.19 6.29 -10.23
C ASN A 428 25.96 5.79 -8.79
N TYR A 429 25.11 4.79 -8.61
CA TYR A 429 24.76 4.26 -7.29
C TYR A 429 25.98 3.72 -6.51
N GLU A 430 26.90 3.03 -7.18
CA GLU A 430 28.12 2.50 -6.54
C GLU A 430 29.03 3.61 -6.00
N GLN A 431 29.21 4.69 -6.78
CA GLN A 431 29.98 5.85 -6.35
C GLN A 431 29.33 6.57 -5.16
N PHE A 432 28.00 6.64 -5.14
CA PHE A 432 27.24 7.13 -4.00
C PHE A 432 27.51 6.31 -2.73
N GLU A 433 27.41 4.97 -2.80
CA GLU A 433 27.63 4.09 -1.65
C GLU A 433 29.04 4.25 -1.08
N LEU A 434 30.07 4.25 -1.94
CA LEU A 434 31.45 4.47 -1.52
C LEU A 434 31.63 5.83 -0.85
N THR A 435 31.14 6.89 -1.48
CA THR A 435 31.23 8.26 -0.94
C THR A 435 30.52 8.39 0.40
N ARG A 436 29.34 7.77 0.54
CA ARG A 436 28.55 7.77 1.78
C ARG A 436 29.29 7.06 2.90
N VAL A 437 29.84 5.87 2.64
CA VAL A 437 30.62 5.11 3.63
C VAL A 437 31.85 5.91 4.09
N GLU A 438 32.54 6.57 3.17
CA GLU A 438 33.68 7.43 3.49
C GLU A 438 33.28 8.65 4.34
N GLN A 439 32.19 9.33 3.98
CA GLN A 439 31.64 10.46 4.74
C GLN A 439 31.25 10.04 6.16
N LEU A 440 30.54 8.92 6.32
CA LEU A 440 30.16 8.37 7.62
C LEU A 440 31.39 8.03 8.46
N ARG A 441 32.41 7.42 7.85
CA ARG A 441 33.67 7.09 8.53
C ARG A 441 34.44 8.34 8.95
N GLN A 442 34.44 9.39 8.13
CA GLN A 442 35.06 10.67 8.44
C GLN A 442 34.33 11.38 9.58
N GLN A 443 33.00 11.40 9.56
CA GLN A 443 32.16 11.97 10.61
C GLN A 443 32.31 11.22 11.93
N GLN A 444 32.40 9.89 11.91
CA GLN A 444 32.65 9.10 13.11
C GLN A 444 34.02 9.43 13.73
N LYS A 445 35.07 9.51 12.90
CA LYS A 445 36.42 9.88 13.37
C LYS A 445 36.46 11.31 13.92
N SER A 446 35.80 12.27 13.28
CA SER A 446 35.76 13.66 13.75
C SER A 446 34.98 13.77 15.07
N HIS A 447 33.86 13.07 15.20
CA HIS A 447 33.10 12.97 16.44
C HIS A 447 33.94 12.38 17.58
N GLU A 448 34.61 11.23 17.36
CA GLU A 448 35.48 10.61 18.36
C GLU A 448 36.64 11.53 18.77
N ALA A 449 37.26 12.22 17.81
CA ALA A 449 38.33 13.18 18.09
C ALA A 449 37.81 14.35 18.94
N GLN A 450 36.62 14.86 18.61
CA GLN A 450 35.98 15.94 19.36
C GLN A 450 35.58 15.49 20.78
N GLU A 451 35.04 14.29 20.95
CA GLU A 451 34.73 13.73 22.26
C GLU A 451 35.99 13.54 23.11
N ARG A 452 37.09 13.04 22.54
CA ARG A 452 38.37 12.94 23.24
C ARG A 452 38.87 14.31 23.69
N GLN A 453 38.75 15.33 22.83
CA GLN A 453 39.16 16.69 23.15
C GLN A 453 38.28 17.30 24.25
N ARG A 454 36.96 17.08 24.18
CA ARG A 454 35.99 17.48 25.23
C ARG A 454 36.30 16.78 26.55
N ALA A 455 36.49 15.46 26.55
CA ALA A 455 36.84 14.70 27.74
C ALA A 455 38.17 15.16 28.36
N HIS A 456 39.17 15.48 27.54
CA HIS A 456 40.44 16.03 28.03
C HIS A 456 40.28 17.43 28.65
N MET A 457 39.53 18.32 28.00
CA MET A 457 39.22 19.64 28.57
C MET A 457 38.41 19.54 29.85
N GLN A 458 37.42 18.65 29.91
CA GLN A 458 36.59 18.40 31.09
C GLN A 458 37.44 17.89 32.26
N LYS A 459 38.31 16.88 32.05
CA LYS A 459 39.25 16.39 33.08
C LYS A 459 40.16 17.49 33.62
N PHE A 460 40.58 18.44 32.77
CA PHE A 460 41.37 19.60 33.21
C PHE A 460 40.53 20.59 34.01
N ILE A 461 39.31 20.88 33.57
CA ILE A 461 38.36 21.75 34.29
C ILE A 461 38.10 21.14 35.67
N ASP A 462 37.70 19.88 35.76
CA ASP A 462 37.36 19.21 37.02
C ASP A 462 38.54 19.20 38.00
N ARG A 463 39.77 18.99 37.51
CA ARG A 463 40.98 18.97 38.34
C ARG A 463 41.42 20.34 38.84
N PHE A 464 41.21 21.40 38.06
CA PHE A 464 41.76 22.74 38.35
C PHE A 464 40.72 23.81 38.66
N ARG A 465 39.41 23.46 38.71
CA ARG A 465 38.31 24.37 39.04
C ARG A 465 38.45 25.04 40.41
N TYR A 466 39.00 24.31 41.38
CA TYR A 466 39.13 24.76 42.77
C TYR A 466 40.53 25.30 43.13
N ASN A 467 41.44 25.40 42.16
CA ASN A 467 42.81 25.91 42.39
C ASN A 467 42.92 27.38 41.96
N ALA A 468 43.14 28.28 42.92
CA ALA A 468 43.16 29.73 42.73
C ALA A 468 44.17 30.21 41.65
N ASN A 469 45.31 29.54 41.50
CA ASN A 469 46.35 29.96 40.54
C ASN A 469 46.06 29.55 39.09
N ARG A 470 45.18 28.56 38.87
CA ARG A 470 44.84 28.05 37.52
C ARG A 470 43.37 28.28 37.12
N ALA A 471 42.59 28.93 37.98
CA ALA A 471 41.18 29.24 37.77
C ALA A 471 40.90 30.01 36.48
N LYS A 472 41.74 31.00 36.11
CA LYS A 472 41.60 31.74 34.83
C LYS A 472 41.75 30.85 33.59
N MET A 473 42.66 29.86 33.63
CA MET A 473 42.83 28.89 32.54
C MET A 473 41.67 27.89 32.47
N ALA A 474 41.13 27.47 33.61
CA ALA A 474 39.94 26.62 33.66
C ALA A 474 38.70 27.35 33.10
N GLN A 475 38.48 28.63 33.47
CA GLN A 475 37.40 29.46 32.92
C GLN A 475 37.51 29.67 31.40
N SER A 476 38.72 29.88 30.88
CA SER A 476 38.94 29.98 29.43
C SER A 476 38.55 28.68 28.69
N ARG A 477 38.91 27.51 29.23
CA ARG A 477 38.53 26.21 28.63
C ARG A 477 37.04 25.89 28.75
N ILE A 478 36.37 26.33 29.83
CA ILE A 478 34.90 26.25 29.94
C ILE A 478 34.25 27.04 28.79
N LYS A 479 34.70 28.27 28.55
CA LYS A 479 34.18 29.11 27.47
C LYS A 479 34.50 28.55 26.07
N MET A 480 35.63 27.86 25.90
CA MET A 480 35.95 27.14 24.67
C MET A 480 35.04 25.92 24.47
N LEU A 481 34.72 25.19 25.54
CA LEU A 481 33.84 24.03 25.49
C LEU A 481 32.39 24.41 25.15
N GLU A 482 31.92 25.57 25.65
CA GLU A 482 30.62 26.17 25.32
C GLU A 482 30.53 26.69 23.87
N ARG A 483 31.65 27.12 23.28
CA ARG A 483 31.71 27.63 21.90
C ARG A 483 31.97 26.55 20.85
N MET A 484 32.38 25.35 21.27
CA MET A 484 32.58 24.25 20.34
C MET A 484 31.22 23.73 19.85
N GLU A 485 30.96 23.93 18.56
CA GLU A 485 29.84 23.32 17.85
C GLU A 485 29.89 21.80 18.01
N VAL A 486 28.80 21.19 18.42
CA VAL A 486 28.73 19.73 18.61
C VAL A 486 28.66 19.09 17.23
N VAL A 487 29.68 18.33 16.83
CA VAL A 487 29.53 17.41 15.70
C VAL A 487 28.49 16.39 16.13
N ALA A 488 27.41 16.26 15.37
CA ALA A 488 26.40 15.25 15.67
C ALA A 488 27.03 13.85 15.55
N ALA A 489 26.81 13.01 16.55
CA ALA A 489 27.18 11.60 16.48
C ALA A 489 26.57 10.98 15.23
N VAL A 490 27.35 10.15 14.53
CA VAL A 490 26.82 9.32 13.45
C VAL A 490 25.74 8.43 14.06
N LYS A 491 24.48 8.74 13.77
CA LYS A 491 23.39 7.82 14.04
C LYS A 491 23.48 6.76 12.96
N PHE A 492 24.08 5.63 13.28
CA PHE A 492 23.85 4.45 12.48
C PHE A 492 22.37 4.12 12.64
N ASP A 493 21.65 4.26 11.53
CA ASP A 493 20.32 3.70 11.47
C ASP A 493 20.42 2.24 11.89
N PRO A 494 19.56 1.76 12.82
CA PRO A 494 19.62 0.37 13.24
C PRO A 494 19.42 -0.47 11.98
N GLN A 495 20.50 -1.15 11.55
CA GLN A 495 20.45 -2.09 10.44
C GLN A 495 19.36 -3.07 10.80
N PHE A 496 18.33 -3.08 9.96
CA PHE A 496 17.29 -4.07 10.09
C PHE A 496 17.98 -5.42 9.89
N SER A 497 17.97 -6.28 10.90
CA SER A 497 18.57 -7.61 10.81
C SER A 497 17.61 -8.58 11.47
N PHE A 498 17.35 -9.67 10.76
CA PHE A 498 16.51 -10.75 11.25
C PHE A 498 17.13 -12.07 10.82
N LYS A 499 16.68 -13.16 11.44
CA LYS A 499 17.19 -14.50 11.13
C LYS A 499 16.03 -15.43 10.87
N PHE A 500 16.19 -16.32 9.90
CA PHE A 500 15.28 -17.44 9.75
C PHE A 500 15.58 -18.48 10.82
N PRO A 501 14.58 -18.93 11.60
CA PRO A 501 14.82 -19.97 12.58
C PRO A 501 15.18 -21.28 11.88
N GLU A 502 16.20 -21.96 12.39
CA GLU A 502 16.63 -23.23 11.84
C GLU A 502 15.51 -24.28 11.94
N PRO A 503 15.17 -24.97 10.81
CA PRO A 503 14.25 -26.08 10.82
C PRO A 503 14.89 -27.34 11.42
N GLU A 504 14.07 -28.32 11.75
CA GLU A 504 14.53 -29.65 12.14
C GLU A 504 15.08 -30.37 10.90
N LEU A 505 16.11 -31.21 11.08
CA LEU A 505 16.69 -31.96 9.96
C LEU A 505 15.71 -33.05 9.49
N VAL A 506 15.36 -33.01 8.20
CA VAL A 506 14.52 -34.01 7.55
C VAL A 506 15.31 -34.62 6.40
N PRO A 507 15.77 -35.89 6.52
CA PRO A 507 16.62 -36.50 5.50
C PRO A 507 15.84 -36.80 4.21
N GLY A 508 16.54 -36.74 3.09
CA GLY A 508 16.05 -37.11 1.76
C GLY A 508 15.50 -35.93 0.94
N ALA A 509 15.01 -36.23 -0.26
CA ALA A 509 14.43 -35.23 -1.13
C ALA A 509 13.15 -34.62 -0.52
N TYR A 510 13.01 -33.30 -0.64
CA TYR A 510 11.83 -32.57 -0.22
C TYR A 510 10.70 -32.70 -1.25
N LEU A 511 11.07 -32.56 -2.52
CA LEU A 511 10.18 -32.59 -3.66
C LEU A 511 10.90 -33.27 -4.83
N GLN A 512 10.21 -34.17 -5.52
CA GLN A 512 10.70 -34.76 -6.76
C GLN A 512 9.56 -34.87 -7.77
N MET A 513 9.78 -34.41 -8.99
CA MET A 513 8.87 -34.47 -10.12
C MET A 513 9.55 -35.24 -11.25
N VAL A 514 8.84 -36.21 -11.81
CA VAL A 514 9.32 -37.03 -12.93
C VAL A 514 8.26 -37.04 -14.03
N ASP A 515 8.65 -36.56 -15.21
CA ASP A 515 7.84 -36.50 -16.43
C ASP A 515 6.44 -35.90 -16.21
N CYS A 516 6.38 -34.83 -15.41
CA CYS A 516 5.10 -34.24 -15.01
C CYS A 516 4.51 -33.30 -16.08
N GLU A 517 3.21 -33.44 -16.34
CA GLU A 517 2.42 -32.51 -17.16
C GLU A 517 1.41 -31.74 -16.29
N PHE A 518 1.34 -30.42 -16.45
CA PHE A 518 0.45 -29.54 -15.68
C PHE A 518 -0.43 -28.65 -16.55
N GLY A 519 -1.66 -28.38 -16.09
CA GLY A 519 -2.56 -27.40 -16.72
C GLY A 519 -3.84 -27.18 -15.92
N TYR A 520 -4.45 -25.98 -16.04
CA TYR A 520 -5.70 -25.65 -15.33
C TYR A 520 -6.95 -26.24 -16.01
N LYS A 521 -7.06 -26.17 -17.34
CA LYS A 521 -8.21 -26.67 -18.11
C LYS A 521 -7.83 -27.79 -19.09
N PRO A 522 -8.69 -28.79 -19.33
CA PRO A 522 -8.41 -29.83 -20.33
C PRO A 522 -8.05 -29.19 -21.67
N GLY A 523 -6.96 -29.65 -22.31
CA GLY A 523 -6.46 -29.09 -23.57
C GLY A 523 -5.51 -27.88 -23.46
N GLN A 524 -5.46 -27.21 -22.31
CA GLN A 524 -4.50 -26.13 -22.03
C GLN A 524 -3.36 -26.65 -21.14
N THR A 525 -2.31 -27.15 -21.77
CA THR A 525 -1.07 -27.55 -21.07
C THR A 525 -0.21 -26.32 -20.81
N ILE A 526 0.23 -26.14 -19.56
CA ILE A 526 1.14 -25.06 -19.14
C ILE A 526 2.57 -25.59 -19.10
N PHE A 527 2.75 -26.80 -18.58
CA PHE A 527 4.05 -27.44 -18.47
C PHE A 527 4.01 -28.87 -18.98
N ARG A 528 5.04 -29.27 -19.74
CA ARG A 528 5.28 -30.62 -20.25
C ARG A 528 6.66 -31.11 -19.82
N ASP A 529 6.77 -32.41 -19.63
CA ASP A 529 8.02 -33.14 -19.37
C ASP A 529 8.86 -32.51 -18.24
N VAL A 530 8.20 -32.10 -17.16
CA VAL A 530 8.87 -31.44 -16.03
C VAL A 530 9.58 -32.47 -15.16
N ASN A 531 10.91 -32.39 -15.18
CA ASN A 531 11.80 -33.16 -14.33
C ASN A 531 12.54 -32.20 -13.38
N PHE A 532 12.19 -32.24 -12.10
CA PHE A 532 12.65 -31.25 -11.13
C PHE A 532 12.73 -31.84 -9.71
N GLY A 533 13.76 -31.48 -8.95
CA GLY A 533 13.97 -31.95 -7.58
C GLY A 533 14.41 -30.82 -6.66
N LEU A 534 14.00 -30.88 -5.40
CA LEU A 534 14.49 -30.02 -4.32
C LEU A 534 14.85 -30.85 -3.10
N ASP A 535 15.90 -30.42 -2.41
CA ASP A 535 16.39 -30.95 -1.14
C ASP A 535 16.69 -29.80 -0.15
N GLU A 536 17.38 -30.13 0.95
CA GLU A 536 17.72 -29.19 2.01
C GLU A 536 18.77 -28.13 1.61
N ASN A 537 19.64 -28.44 0.64
CA ASN A 537 20.73 -27.57 0.20
C ASN A 537 20.40 -26.84 -1.10
N SER A 538 19.26 -27.15 -1.72
CA SER A 538 18.84 -26.58 -2.99
C SER A 538 18.67 -25.06 -2.87
N ARG A 539 19.39 -24.33 -3.72
CA ARG A 539 19.33 -22.87 -3.88
C ARG A 539 18.98 -22.53 -5.33
N VAL A 540 17.70 -22.49 -5.63
CA VAL A 540 17.21 -22.45 -7.01
C VAL A 540 16.60 -21.09 -7.34
N GLY A 541 17.09 -20.45 -8.39
CA GLY A 541 16.50 -19.26 -9.00
C GLY A 541 15.68 -19.63 -10.25
N LEU A 542 14.42 -19.21 -10.31
CA LEU A 542 13.53 -19.43 -11.45
C LEU A 542 13.35 -18.14 -12.25
N LEU A 543 13.86 -18.15 -13.47
CA LEU A 543 13.80 -17.03 -14.42
C LEU A 543 12.81 -17.32 -15.56
N GLY A 544 12.39 -16.28 -16.26
CA GLY A 544 11.52 -16.38 -17.43
C GLY A 544 10.62 -15.16 -17.60
N ALA A 545 9.98 -15.04 -18.77
CA ALA A 545 9.06 -13.94 -19.07
C ALA A 545 7.83 -13.94 -18.14
N ASN A 546 7.16 -12.80 -18.03
CA ASN A 546 5.89 -12.74 -17.31
C ASN A 546 4.79 -13.48 -18.06
N GLY A 547 3.98 -14.24 -17.31
CA GLY A 547 3.00 -15.16 -17.89
C GLY A 547 3.56 -16.50 -18.37
N ALA A 548 4.89 -16.74 -18.30
CA ALA A 548 5.49 -18.04 -18.65
C ALA A 548 5.06 -19.20 -17.72
N GLY A 549 4.47 -18.89 -16.56
CA GLY A 549 3.96 -19.87 -15.60
C GLY A 549 4.78 -19.97 -14.30
N LYS A 550 5.75 -19.09 -14.04
CA LYS A 550 6.61 -19.10 -12.83
C LYS A 550 5.82 -19.28 -11.52
N SER A 551 4.84 -18.41 -11.27
CA SER A 551 3.97 -18.52 -10.08
C SER A 551 3.07 -19.76 -10.11
N THR A 552 2.68 -20.25 -11.29
CA THR A 552 1.97 -21.54 -11.42
C THR A 552 2.87 -22.70 -11.01
N PHE A 553 4.15 -22.67 -11.36
CA PHE A 553 5.12 -23.67 -10.91
C PHE A 553 5.37 -23.62 -9.41
N MET A 554 5.40 -22.43 -8.80
CA MET A 554 5.42 -22.33 -7.33
C MET A 554 4.17 -22.95 -6.69
N ASN A 555 2.99 -22.74 -7.27
CA ASN A 555 1.77 -23.39 -6.80
C ASN A 555 1.81 -24.93 -6.94
N VAL A 556 2.48 -25.46 -7.97
CA VAL A 556 2.75 -26.90 -8.10
C VAL A 556 3.66 -27.38 -6.98
N CYS A 557 4.77 -26.68 -6.72
CA CYS A 557 5.71 -27.01 -5.64
C CYS A 557 5.04 -26.97 -4.27
N TYR A 558 4.17 -25.97 -4.04
CA TYR A 558 3.39 -25.82 -2.81
C TYR A 558 2.27 -26.87 -2.65
N GLY A 559 1.86 -27.56 -3.73
CA GLY A 559 0.82 -28.59 -3.68
C GLY A 559 -0.61 -28.11 -3.95
N LYS A 560 -0.78 -26.93 -4.56
CA LYS A 560 -2.11 -26.43 -5.01
C LYS A 560 -2.54 -26.99 -6.37
N LEU A 561 -1.59 -27.46 -7.17
CA LEU A 561 -1.84 -28.05 -8.49
C LEU A 561 -1.20 -29.42 -8.56
N GLU A 562 -2.01 -30.43 -8.88
CA GLU A 562 -1.55 -31.81 -9.08
C GLU A 562 -1.25 -32.06 -10.56
N PRO A 563 -0.30 -32.96 -10.87
CA PRO A 563 0.03 -33.32 -12.24
C PRO A 563 -1.13 -34.07 -12.91
N ARG A 564 -1.29 -33.86 -14.22
CA ARG A 564 -2.19 -34.67 -15.07
C ARG A 564 -1.54 -35.98 -15.50
N GLN A 565 -0.25 -35.92 -15.77
CA GLN A 565 0.60 -37.05 -16.14
C GLN A 565 1.91 -36.93 -15.36
N GLY A 566 2.63 -38.04 -15.19
CA GLY A 566 3.86 -38.11 -14.42
C GLY A 566 3.65 -38.34 -12.91
N HIS A 567 4.74 -38.29 -12.16
CA HIS A 567 4.75 -38.61 -10.73
C HIS A 567 5.41 -37.49 -9.91
N ILE A 568 4.70 -37.05 -8.87
CA ILE A 568 5.21 -36.09 -7.88
C ILE A 568 5.32 -36.75 -6.51
N VAL A 569 6.52 -36.70 -5.93
CA VAL A 569 6.81 -37.21 -4.58
C VAL A 569 7.11 -36.00 -3.68
N ARG A 570 6.28 -35.82 -2.66
CA ARG A 570 6.41 -34.76 -1.66
C ARG A 570 6.66 -35.39 -0.29
N ASN A 571 7.70 -34.93 0.41
CA ASN A 571 7.91 -35.37 1.79
C ASN A 571 6.83 -34.76 2.69
N LYS A 572 6.08 -35.57 3.43
CA LYS A 572 4.98 -35.07 4.28
C LYS A 572 5.46 -34.44 5.60
N LYS A 573 6.73 -34.62 5.96
CA LYS A 573 7.30 -34.09 7.21
C LYS A 573 7.82 -32.66 7.07
N ILE A 574 8.03 -32.18 5.84
CA ILE A 574 8.50 -30.82 5.61
C ILE A 574 7.38 -29.81 5.77
N ARG A 575 7.76 -28.62 6.22
CA ARG A 575 6.91 -27.43 6.28
C ARG A 575 7.35 -26.53 5.14
N ILE A 576 6.43 -26.23 4.24
CA ILE A 576 6.70 -25.33 3.11
C ILE A 576 6.08 -23.98 3.46
N ALA A 577 6.87 -22.92 3.36
CA ALA A 577 6.34 -21.56 3.39
C ALA A 577 6.50 -20.92 2.02
N HIS A 578 5.43 -20.29 1.57
CA HIS A 578 5.38 -19.53 0.33
C HIS A 578 5.36 -18.04 0.72
N PHE A 579 6.15 -17.22 0.06
CA PHE A 579 6.06 -15.78 0.09
C PHE A 579 5.58 -15.37 -1.29
N ALA A 580 4.31 -15.00 -1.41
CA ALA A 580 3.73 -14.59 -2.69
C ALA A 580 3.08 -13.23 -2.55
N GLN A 581 2.89 -12.53 -3.68
CA GLN A 581 2.14 -11.28 -3.70
C GLN A 581 0.73 -11.43 -3.09
N HIS A 582 0.06 -12.57 -3.29
CA HIS A 582 -1.22 -12.88 -2.65
C HIS A 582 -1.16 -12.97 -1.11
N HIS A 583 0.01 -13.14 -0.49
CA HIS A 583 0.11 -13.13 0.97
C HIS A 583 -0.06 -11.73 1.56
N LEU A 584 0.24 -10.67 0.79
CA LEU A 584 -0.13 -9.31 1.15
C LEU A 584 -1.66 -9.13 1.12
N GLU A 585 -2.34 -9.78 0.17
CA GLU A 585 -3.81 -9.78 0.08
C GLU A 585 -4.45 -10.67 1.17
N ALA A 586 -3.75 -11.71 1.64
CA ALA A 586 -4.18 -12.56 2.73
C ALA A 586 -4.11 -11.87 4.11
N LEU A 587 -3.41 -10.73 4.20
CA LEU A 587 -3.43 -9.89 5.39
C LEU A 587 -4.83 -9.29 5.53
N SER A 588 -5.49 -9.54 6.66
CA SER A 588 -6.78 -8.91 6.96
C SER A 588 -6.54 -7.42 7.27
N PRO A 589 -6.92 -6.48 6.38
CA PRO A 589 -6.48 -5.09 6.48
C PRO A 589 -6.92 -4.42 7.78
N GLN A 590 -8.05 -4.84 8.34
CA GLN A 590 -8.65 -4.27 9.54
C GLN A 590 -8.00 -4.77 10.84
N LEU A 591 -7.28 -5.89 10.81
CA LEU A 591 -6.61 -6.41 12.00
C LEU A 591 -5.29 -5.67 12.25
N SER A 592 -4.86 -5.59 13.50
CA SER A 592 -3.49 -5.22 13.80
C SER A 592 -2.51 -6.36 13.50
N SER A 593 -1.22 -6.04 13.38
CA SER A 593 -0.18 -7.05 13.12
C SER A 593 -0.15 -8.15 14.20
N VAL A 594 -0.34 -7.77 15.47
CA VAL A 594 -0.40 -8.71 16.60
C VAL A 594 -1.66 -9.57 16.54
N GLU A 595 -2.82 -8.97 16.25
CA GLU A 595 -4.09 -9.72 16.14
C GLU A 595 -4.08 -10.68 14.96
N PHE A 596 -3.49 -10.27 13.83
CA PHE A 596 -3.29 -11.15 12.69
C PHE A 596 -2.43 -12.37 13.07
N MET A 597 -1.27 -12.15 13.70
CA MET A 597 -0.41 -13.24 14.17
C MET A 597 -1.13 -14.14 15.18
N ARG A 598 -1.90 -13.57 16.12
CA ARG A 598 -2.71 -14.33 17.07
C ARG A 598 -3.77 -15.19 16.38
N SER A 599 -4.38 -14.69 15.31
CA SER A 599 -5.36 -15.46 14.53
C SER A 599 -4.74 -16.69 13.87
N LYS A 600 -3.45 -16.61 13.48
CA LYS A 600 -2.70 -17.73 12.88
C LYS A 600 -2.08 -18.66 13.93
N PHE A 601 -1.72 -18.12 15.09
CA PHE A 601 -1.10 -18.86 16.20
C PHE A 601 -1.87 -18.65 17.52
N PRO A 602 -3.09 -19.19 17.68
CA PRO A 602 -3.93 -18.93 18.85
C PRO A 602 -3.37 -19.44 20.18
N HIS A 603 -2.46 -20.42 20.12
CA HIS A 603 -1.87 -21.07 21.29
C HIS A 603 -0.61 -20.37 21.82
N VAL A 604 -0.16 -19.30 21.18
CA VAL A 604 1.05 -18.56 21.54
C VAL A 604 0.68 -17.31 22.33
N GLU A 605 1.46 -17.02 23.38
CA GLU A 605 1.27 -15.79 24.16
C GLU A 605 1.58 -14.53 23.34
N ASP A 606 0.77 -13.49 23.54
CA ASP A 606 0.95 -12.18 22.90
C ASP A 606 2.34 -11.59 23.05
N GLN A 607 2.96 -11.80 24.21
CA GLN A 607 4.29 -11.28 24.49
C GLN A 607 5.32 -11.86 23.54
N GLN A 608 5.22 -13.16 23.22
CA GLN A 608 6.11 -13.83 22.27
C GLN A 608 5.85 -13.35 20.83
N LEU A 609 4.57 -13.20 20.44
CA LEU A 609 4.21 -12.67 19.12
C LEU A 609 4.72 -11.23 18.92
N ARG A 610 4.59 -10.39 19.95
CA ARG A 610 5.11 -9.01 19.94
C ARG A 610 6.63 -8.97 19.92
N ALA A 611 7.30 -9.85 20.67
CA ALA A 611 8.76 -9.95 20.63
C ALA A 611 9.25 -10.36 19.23
N HIS A 612 8.56 -11.33 18.60
CA HIS A 612 8.88 -11.77 17.23
C HIS A 612 8.65 -10.65 16.21
N LEU A 613 7.49 -9.99 16.22
CA LEU A 613 7.23 -8.82 15.36
C LEU A 613 8.25 -7.69 15.59
N GLY A 614 8.62 -7.45 16.85
CA GLY A 614 9.64 -6.48 17.23
C GLY A 614 11.01 -6.80 16.66
N SER A 615 11.39 -8.08 16.60
CA SER A 615 12.64 -8.53 15.96
C SER A 615 12.65 -8.25 14.45
N LEU A 616 11.47 -8.25 13.81
CA LEU A 616 11.28 -7.83 12.42
C LEU A 616 11.00 -6.32 12.26
N GLY A 617 11.37 -5.50 13.25
CA GLY A 617 11.29 -4.03 13.17
C GLY A 617 9.87 -3.46 13.27
N LEU A 618 8.89 -4.28 13.68
CA LEU A 618 7.52 -3.90 13.96
C LEU A 618 7.30 -3.88 15.48
N SER A 619 7.78 -2.82 16.13
CA SER A 619 7.70 -2.64 17.59
C SER A 619 6.71 -1.55 18.01
N GLY A 620 6.29 -1.61 19.28
CA GLY A 620 5.45 -0.58 19.91
C GLY A 620 4.08 -0.39 19.23
N ASP A 621 3.70 0.86 19.04
CA ASP A 621 2.39 1.24 18.49
C ASP A 621 2.18 0.75 17.06
N LYS A 622 3.25 0.62 16.25
CA LYS A 622 3.15 0.14 14.86
C LYS A 622 2.60 -1.28 14.77
N ALA A 623 2.89 -2.14 15.75
CA ALA A 623 2.38 -3.51 15.77
C ALA A 623 0.88 -3.57 16.16
N LEU A 624 0.38 -2.55 16.83
CA LEU A 624 -1.01 -2.42 17.29
C LEU A 624 -1.89 -1.64 16.30
N GLN A 625 -1.29 -0.93 15.36
CA GLN A 625 -2.01 -0.24 14.29
C GLN A 625 -2.63 -1.23 13.29
N PRO A 626 -3.75 -0.87 12.65
CA PRO A 626 -4.37 -1.68 11.61
C PRO A 626 -3.40 -1.91 10.45
N ILE A 627 -3.45 -3.10 9.83
CA ILE A 627 -2.56 -3.43 8.73
C ILE A 627 -2.78 -2.49 7.52
N TYR A 628 -4.00 -2.00 7.30
CA TYR A 628 -4.29 -1.09 6.17
C TYR A 628 -3.50 0.23 6.24
N THR A 629 -3.14 0.71 7.45
CA THR A 629 -2.35 1.94 7.63
C THR A 629 -0.85 1.72 7.44
N LEU A 630 -0.39 0.48 7.42
CA LEU A 630 1.02 0.15 7.24
C LEU A 630 1.47 0.42 5.80
N SER A 631 2.71 0.88 5.66
CA SER A 631 3.39 0.98 4.35
C SER A 631 3.61 -0.41 3.72
N GLY A 632 3.87 -0.47 2.42
CA GLY A 632 4.16 -1.72 1.69
C GLY A 632 5.27 -2.54 2.36
N GLY A 633 6.42 -1.91 2.64
CA GLY A 633 7.54 -2.57 3.32
C GLY A 633 7.19 -3.06 4.73
N GLN A 634 6.37 -2.33 5.49
CA GLN A 634 5.87 -2.80 6.79
C GLN A 634 4.94 -4.00 6.65
N LYS A 635 4.06 -4.03 5.66
CA LYS A 635 3.21 -5.19 5.34
C LYS A 635 4.06 -6.40 4.97
N SER A 636 5.09 -6.22 4.13
CA SER A 636 6.04 -7.29 3.81
C SER A 636 6.74 -7.82 5.05
N ARG A 637 7.14 -6.96 6.00
CA ARG A 637 7.71 -7.38 7.30
C ARG A 637 6.72 -8.18 8.16
N VAL A 638 5.41 -7.87 8.12
CA VAL A 638 4.38 -8.69 8.79
C VAL A 638 4.31 -10.09 8.18
N VAL A 639 4.37 -10.19 6.84
CA VAL A 639 4.35 -11.47 6.13
C VAL A 639 5.62 -12.27 6.43
N LEU A 640 6.79 -11.63 6.42
CA LEU A 640 8.06 -12.26 6.83
C LEU A 640 7.99 -12.75 8.29
N ALA A 641 7.38 -11.96 9.19
CA ALA A 641 7.18 -12.37 10.57
C ALA A 641 6.28 -13.62 10.68
N TRP A 642 5.21 -13.68 9.89
CA TRP A 642 4.33 -14.84 9.81
C TRP A 642 5.08 -16.08 9.32
N ILE A 643 5.83 -15.97 8.22
CA ILE A 643 6.57 -17.08 7.62
C ILE A 643 7.68 -17.59 8.54
N THR A 644 8.52 -16.70 9.06
CA THR A 644 9.61 -17.07 9.96
C THR A 644 9.08 -17.79 11.20
N PHE A 645 7.92 -17.40 11.73
CA PHE A 645 7.32 -18.05 12.89
C PHE A 645 6.94 -19.53 12.63
N THR A 646 6.66 -19.93 11.38
CA THR A 646 6.35 -21.33 11.02
C THR A 646 7.55 -22.27 10.97
N ARG A 647 8.78 -21.73 11.02
CA ARG A 647 10.04 -22.49 10.89
C ARG A 647 10.03 -23.43 9.66
N PRO A 648 9.92 -22.89 8.44
CA PRO A 648 9.81 -23.71 7.23
C PRO A 648 11.10 -24.47 6.92
N HIS A 649 10.97 -25.63 6.29
CA HIS A 649 12.09 -26.42 5.74
C HIS A 649 12.35 -26.05 4.28
N LEU A 650 11.32 -25.62 3.56
CA LEU A 650 11.40 -25.14 2.19
C LEU A 650 10.76 -23.75 2.09
N LEU A 651 11.50 -22.78 1.57
CA LEU A 651 11.05 -21.43 1.28
C LEU A 651 10.83 -21.28 -0.23
N LEU A 652 9.61 -20.88 -0.61
CA LEU A 652 9.26 -20.49 -1.97
C LEU A 652 9.05 -18.98 -1.97
N LEU A 653 9.89 -18.20 -2.62
CA LEU A 653 9.81 -16.74 -2.65
C LEU A 653 9.45 -16.24 -4.05
N ASP A 654 8.22 -15.76 -4.25
CA ASP A 654 7.73 -15.18 -5.51
C ASP A 654 7.85 -13.65 -5.46
N GLU A 655 8.83 -13.10 -6.17
CA GLU A 655 9.21 -11.68 -6.22
C GLU A 655 9.31 -11.02 -4.82
N PRO A 656 10.19 -11.54 -3.93
CA PRO A 656 10.31 -11.05 -2.56
C PRO A 656 10.87 -9.63 -2.48
N THR A 657 11.54 -9.16 -3.53
CA THR A 657 12.14 -7.83 -3.64
C THR A 657 11.09 -6.73 -3.80
N ASN A 658 9.87 -7.08 -4.21
CA ASN A 658 8.80 -6.12 -4.41
C ASN A 658 8.41 -5.44 -3.08
N HIS A 659 8.36 -4.11 -3.10
CA HIS A 659 8.01 -3.25 -1.96
C HIS A 659 8.97 -3.29 -0.76
N LEU A 660 10.16 -3.88 -0.91
CA LEU A 660 11.23 -3.80 0.09
C LEU A 660 12.17 -2.64 -0.26
N ASP A 661 12.60 -1.88 0.75
CA ASP A 661 13.70 -0.94 0.59
C ASP A 661 15.05 -1.67 0.58
N ILE A 662 16.08 -1.01 0.07
CA ILE A 662 17.42 -1.57 -0.11
C ILE A 662 17.96 -2.15 1.20
N ASP A 663 17.80 -1.44 2.33
CA ASP A 663 18.25 -1.92 3.64
C ASP A 663 17.52 -3.21 4.08
N THR A 664 16.21 -3.31 3.83
CA THR A 664 15.45 -4.53 4.17
C THR A 664 15.77 -5.67 3.23
N LEU A 665 16.09 -5.37 1.96
CA LEU A 665 16.51 -6.35 0.99
C LEU A 665 17.85 -6.98 1.38
N ASP A 666 18.84 -6.18 1.77
CA ASP A 666 20.13 -6.69 2.26
C ASP A 666 19.94 -7.56 3.50
N ALA A 667 19.11 -7.11 4.45
CA ALA A 667 18.78 -7.88 5.63
C ALA A 667 18.16 -9.25 5.30
N LEU A 668 17.31 -9.30 4.26
CA LEU A 668 16.70 -10.53 3.77
C LEU A 668 17.75 -11.43 3.11
N ILE A 669 18.66 -10.88 2.31
CA ILE A 669 19.76 -11.64 1.70
C ILE A 669 20.63 -12.27 2.79
N GLU A 670 21.09 -11.48 3.77
CA GLU A 670 21.89 -11.98 4.89
C GLU A 670 21.16 -13.09 5.67
N ALA A 671 19.87 -12.90 5.95
CA ALA A 671 19.06 -13.90 6.64
C ALA A 671 18.91 -15.20 5.83
N LEU A 672 18.78 -15.10 4.50
CA LEU A 672 18.65 -16.26 3.60
C LEU A 672 19.98 -16.98 3.37
N LEU A 673 21.11 -16.26 3.41
CA LEU A 673 22.44 -16.87 3.38
C LEU A 673 22.67 -17.78 4.60
N GLU A 674 22.22 -17.36 5.79
CA GLU A 674 22.31 -18.17 7.01
C GLU A 674 21.26 -19.30 7.09
N TYR A 675 20.21 -19.28 6.27
CA TYR A 675 19.07 -20.20 6.36
C TYR A 675 19.43 -21.63 5.93
N LYS A 676 19.20 -22.64 6.77
CA LYS A 676 19.60 -24.04 6.49
C LYS A 676 18.50 -24.92 5.84
N GLY A 677 17.52 -24.34 5.16
CA GLY A 677 16.49 -25.09 4.42
C GLY A 677 16.59 -24.87 2.92
N GLY A 678 15.80 -25.61 2.15
CA GLY A 678 15.76 -25.46 0.70
C GLY A 678 15.11 -24.13 0.29
N LEU A 679 15.58 -23.54 -0.80
CA LEU A 679 15.15 -22.24 -1.29
C LEU A 679 14.84 -22.31 -2.79
N LEU A 680 13.64 -21.86 -3.17
CA LEU A 680 13.24 -21.59 -4.55
C LEU A 680 12.80 -20.12 -4.64
N VAL A 681 13.47 -19.34 -5.48
CA VAL A 681 13.23 -17.90 -5.65
C VAL A 681 12.79 -17.61 -7.08
N ILE A 682 11.78 -16.76 -7.24
CA ILE A 682 11.51 -16.01 -8.46
C ILE A 682 11.86 -14.56 -8.15
N SER A 683 12.80 -13.98 -8.88
CA SER A 683 13.10 -12.56 -8.79
C SER A 683 13.67 -12.04 -10.10
N HIS A 684 13.45 -10.77 -10.38
CA HIS A 684 14.09 -10.03 -11.46
C HIS A 684 15.35 -9.26 -11.00
N ASP A 685 15.69 -9.29 -9.72
CA ASP A 685 16.85 -8.59 -9.18
C ASP A 685 18.13 -9.44 -9.33
N GLU A 686 19.09 -8.91 -10.09
CA GLU A 686 20.38 -9.54 -10.37
C GLU A 686 21.17 -9.84 -9.09
N HIS A 687 21.28 -8.85 -8.19
CA HIS A 687 22.04 -8.98 -6.96
C HIS A 687 21.41 -10.03 -6.03
N PHE A 688 20.08 -10.08 -5.95
CA PHE A 688 19.35 -11.05 -5.13
C PHE A 688 19.56 -12.49 -5.62
N ILE A 689 19.45 -12.73 -6.93
CA ILE A 689 19.62 -14.07 -7.50
C ILE A 689 21.09 -14.52 -7.41
N THR A 690 22.03 -13.67 -7.83
CA THR A 690 23.47 -14.01 -7.82
C THR A 690 24.03 -14.24 -6.41
N SER A 691 23.47 -13.58 -5.39
CA SER A 691 23.90 -13.77 -4.01
C SER A 691 23.35 -15.05 -3.38
N LEU A 692 22.18 -15.54 -3.80
CA LEU A 692 21.43 -16.59 -3.09
C LEU A 692 21.30 -17.92 -3.83
N CYS A 693 21.34 -17.91 -5.16
CA CYS A 693 21.00 -19.06 -5.99
C CYS A 693 22.25 -19.69 -6.60
N ASP A 694 22.42 -21.00 -6.42
CA ASP A 694 23.49 -21.79 -7.03
C ASP A 694 23.05 -22.39 -8.38
N GLU A 695 21.74 -22.62 -8.57
CA GLU A 695 21.18 -23.18 -9.79
C GLU A 695 20.12 -22.24 -10.37
N ILE A 696 20.15 -22.06 -11.69
CA ILE A 696 19.16 -21.27 -12.43
C ILE A 696 18.32 -22.21 -13.29
N TYR A 697 17.00 -22.04 -13.21
CA TYR A 697 16.03 -22.70 -14.08
C TYR A 697 15.30 -21.64 -14.89
N VAL A 698 15.09 -21.92 -16.17
CA VAL A 698 14.38 -21.04 -17.09
C VAL A 698 13.03 -21.65 -17.44
N CYS A 699 11.98 -20.87 -17.19
CA CYS A 699 10.60 -21.17 -17.53
C CYS A 699 10.28 -20.58 -18.90
N ALA A 700 10.23 -21.44 -19.93
CA ALA A 700 9.97 -21.04 -21.31
C ALA A 700 9.39 -22.22 -22.12
N ASN A 701 8.66 -21.91 -23.20
CA ASN A 701 8.14 -22.90 -24.16
C ASN A 701 7.36 -24.06 -23.52
N ASN A 702 6.51 -23.75 -22.53
CA ASN A 702 5.73 -24.73 -21.78
C ASN A 702 6.57 -25.81 -21.06
N GLY A 703 7.77 -25.45 -20.61
CA GLY A 703 8.65 -26.33 -19.86
C GLY A 703 9.54 -25.55 -18.89
N ILE A 704 10.23 -26.30 -18.03
CA ILE A 704 11.21 -25.76 -17.09
C ILE A 704 12.49 -26.55 -17.29
N LYS A 705 13.57 -25.85 -17.62
CA LYS A 705 14.88 -26.44 -17.88
C LYS A 705 15.93 -25.77 -17.03
N ARG A 706 16.89 -26.56 -16.54
CA ARG A 706 18.12 -26.04 -15.94
C ARG A 706 18.88 -25.24 -17.00
N PHE A 707 19.39 -24.08 -16.60
CA PHE A 707 20.26 -23.26 -17.41
C PHE A 707 21.70 -23.52 -16.99
N ASP A 708 22.53 -23.95 -17.94
CA ASP A 708 23.94 -24.23 -17.72
C ASP A 708 24.75 -22.95 -17.94
N GLY A 709 24.64 -22.01 -16.98
CA GLY A 709 25.30 -20.71 -17.02
C GLY A 709 24.94 -19.86 -15.80
N ASP A 710 25.58 -18.70 -15.68
CA ASP A 710 25.27 -17.74 -14.62
C ASP A 710 24.18 -16.72 -15.03
N PHE A 711 23.81 -15.84 -14.09
CA PHE A 711 22.80 -14.82 -14.37
C PHE A 711 23.27 -13.81 -15.44
N SER A 712 24.56 -13.50 -15.48
CA SER A 712 25.13 -12.53 -16.43
C SER A 712 25.10 -13.08 -17.87
N GLU A 713 25.40 -14.36 -18.06
CA GLU A 713 25.25 -15.07 -19.33
C GLU A 713 23.78 -15.11 -19.77
N TYR A 714 22.85 -15.38 -18.84
CA TYR A 714 21.42 -15.32 -19.15
C TYR A 714 20.98 -13.91 -19.57
N ARG A 715 21.46 -12.88 -18.86
CA ARG A 715 21.23 -11.46 -19.19
C ARG A 715 21.74 -11.13 -20.60
N GLU A 716 22.93 -11.60 -20.99
CA GLU A 716 23.45 -11.41 -22.35
C GLU A 716 22.56 -12.06 -23.41
N ILE A 717 22.07 -13.28 -23.16
CA ILE A 717 21.17 -13.97 -24.10
C ILE A 717 19.89 -13.16 -24.30
N VAL A 718 19.32 -12.65 -23.20
CA VAL A 718 18.13 -11.79 -23.24
C VAL A 718 18.42 -10.48 -23.99
N LEU A 719 19.56 -9.85 -23.75
CA LEU A 719 19.99 -8.65 -24.47
C LEU A 719 20.22 -8.89 -25.97
N ARG A 720 20.70 -10.08 -26.37
CA ARG A 720 20.84 -10.44 -27.78
C ARG A 720 19.49 -10.67 -28.46
N GLN A 721 18.46 -11.10 -27.72
CA GLN A 721 17.10 -11.20 -28.23
C GLN A 721 16.41 -9.84 -28.40
N LEU A 722 16.91 -8.81 -27.71
CA LEU A 722 16.43 -7.42 -27.81
C LEU A 722 16.99 -6.68 -29.05
N ARG A 723 18.11 -7.15 -29.60
CA ARG A 723 18.74 -6.63 -30.83
C ARG A 723 18.21 -7.37 -32.05
#